data_AF-A0A8H6N162-F1
#
_entry.id   AF-A0A8H6N162-F1
#
_cell.length_a   1.000
_cell.length_b   1.000
_cell.length_c   1.000
_cell.angle_alpha   90.00
_cell.angle_beta   90.00
_cell.angle_gamma   90.00
#
_symmetry.space_group_name_H-M   'P 1'
#
loop_
_entity.id
_entity.type
_entity.pdbx_description
1 polymer ?
#
loop_
_entity_poly.entity_id
_entity_poly.type
_entity_poly.pdbx_seq_one_letter_code
_entity_poly.pdbx_strand_id
1 'polypeptide(L)'
;MGTWRSDFWLHKQLRPSLPWSLLRSSLQPLHLYREIRVLNRSWTTPDTPNGRVKPVSHVGTASTSSSDTIKDASLTKRRPTSRKKSKCPGERPICSYCERLGQQCVYNAPSDIPDTRQQPAPSRDVCRGRISVAAEAQLIEMGRLYITWCHGQPITLFVEETFLSSLAARDTELILSLELMTLRFPPGSLVTEQPLDEKAKATRLLVMDRVAEGRVELSTLQSLCLMSMVDFASGNATRAGLNLTIASHLAHSIPPSSNPQNIQERMLCFRSIVVLQNLQGCITPATKLRNDRTDIHNPAFTFITSCAAPEMSLHQLEEPLDKSISNLACHFSVTWRLARMYAASRVAPDDPPPWDSRSDYSMVMQSHHSIDCRSSVKYRFACNRIADHAPDAIQAQRQWWMPFLFIQFVHETIPCLLNHPFLLSMRLRSFRQTVPVPFMQQSLEAINRNARWVLYFMDVLDKKGVQVCDPVLAHCVVVVATIHLQHSFVEDPILRGKAQAGFEKCMNFLRKMATIWPCAANMLQESIVMKPNPEQPGDSTQNRSFSIDSQLLWNLLIYDRAVRPDAEWDQSMFGSTLKSDVSELSSTEGRAAEFDLVGSAGISRHKAMPNEAAVWPPDEETVPATLPESNPLSEPGLGTFGPSFEDIFFEGHPLTMPSRRTPKDAPIVIVGAGVFGLSTALELTKRGYRRITVLDRFLPPVPDGSSVDISRIIRVDYADPVYSQMAREAYQGWNGEYSDHFHESGFVMLASRDGNLWLDKAKEVAAATGQTVTEYEDANLVRKDFPRVQADVTGLQAMINHRGGWADAKGAIAQLASQCSELGVQFIAGARGTVTSLKYEKDRVVGLEVLEGPPVLGETVILATGAWTNRIVPVTHASSASGQPVGFVQITDEEAERLKDMPVMINFSTGVFIFPPTKGKNPVLKIARHGWGYATEVPVDGAASSGSKRVISAPKRDGSNAASGYLPDDADDGLREGLRQLVPEFAERPWSRRRLCWYSDTPEGDFIMDYHPSIDGLFFATGGAGHAFKFLPVLGKYISDCFEEKAPQDLRHKWRLRESDRKGEEFKMGDGSRGGPPLRKLTPAEQAKL
;
A
#
# COMPACT_ATOMS: atom_id res chain seq x y z
N MET A 1 45.81 -33.30 -71.36
CA MET A 1 46.49 -34.28 -70.50
C MET A 1 47.74 -33.64 -69.92
N GLY A 2 47.83 -33.27 -68.65
CA GLY A 2 46.81 -33.00 -67.62
C GLY A 2 47.52 -32.15 -66.55
N THR A 3 47.28 -30.83 -66.54
CA THR A 3 48.41 -29.88 -66.46
C THR A 3 48.29 -28.79 -65.40
N TRP A 4 49.38 -28.64 -64.60
CA TRP A 4 49.95 -27.40 -64.02
C TRP A 4 49.04 -26.57 -63.06
N ARG A 5 49.51 -26.04 -61.91
CA ARG A 5 50.57 -25.02 -61.61
C ARG A 5 50.27 -23.61 -62.14
N SER A 6 50.65 -22.61 -61.33
CA SER A 6 50.92 -21.19 -61.68
C SER A 6 49.74 -20.32 -62.17
N ASP A 7 49.72 -18.98 -62.11
CA ASP A 7 50.42 -17.93 -61.30
C ASP A 7 49.73 -16.56 -61.59
N PHE A 8 50.29 -15.44 -61.08
CA PHE A 8 50.08 -14.02 -61.47
C PHE A 8 48.77 -13.34 -61.01
N TRP A 9 48.70 -12.08 -60.52
CA TRP A 9 49.40 -10.78 -60.74
C TRP A 9 49.19 -10.13 -62.12
N LEU A 10 48.43 -9.02 -62.19
CA LEU A 10 48.96 -7.75 -62.74
C LEU A 10 48.13 -6.51 -62.37
N HIS A 11 48.63 -5.34 -62.76
CA HIS A 11 48.14 -3.99 -62.43
C HIS A 11 47.28 -3.34 -63.53
N LYS A 12 46.52 -2.30 -63.12
CA LYS A 12 46.20 -1.04 -63.82
C LYS A 12 46.43 -0.96 -65.35
N GLN A 13 45.47 -0.37 -66.07
CA GLN A 13 45.57 1.03 -66.55
C GLN A 13 44.27 1.59 -67.15
N LEU A 14 43.96 2.86 -66.80
CA LEU A 14 43.40 3.97 -67.62
C LEU A 14 42.05 3.75 -68.40
N ARG A 15 40.96 4.51 -68.11
CA ARG A 15 40.62 5.92 -68.49
C ARG A 15 40.24 6.10 -69.98
N PRO A 16 39.50 7.16 -70.41
CA PRO A 16 39.04 8.39 -69.70
C PRO A 16 37.54 8.29 -69.29
N SER A 17 36.63 9.28 -69.23
CA SER A 17 36.58 10.74 -69.53
C SER A 17 35.47 11.49 -68.73
N LEU A 18 35.38 12.82 -68.90
CA LEU A 18 34.23 13.70 -68.64
C LEU A 18 33.83 14.37 -69.98
N PRO A 19 32.54 14.66 -70.23
CA PRO A 19 31.93 15.98 -69.94
C PRO A 19 30.53 15.86 -69.28
N TRP A 20 29.98 16.82 -68.51
CA TRP A 20 29.62 18.23 -68.78
C TRP A 20 28.47 18.47 -69.79
N SER A 21 27.34 18.98 -69.25
CA SER A 21 26.47 20.05 -69.78
C SER A 21 25.06 19.75 -70.36
N LEU A 22 24.08 20.59 -69.92
CA LEU A 22 22.87 21.09 -70.61
C LEU A 22 21.69 20.10 -70.91
N LEU A 23 20.39 20.47 -70.86
CA LEU A 23 19.63 21.70 -70.51
C LEU A 23 18.56 21.36 -69.43
N ARG A 24 18.22 22.20 -68.43
CA ARG A 24 17.35 23.41 -68.44
C ARG A 24 15.95 23.17 -69.02
N SER A 25 14.87 23.48 -68.29
CA SER A 25 14.39 24.84 -67.97
C SER A 25 14.10 25.08 -66.47
N SER A 26 14.83 26.01 -65.84
CA SER A 26 14.36 27.35 -65.39
C SER A 26 13.47 27.36 -64.12
N LEU A 27 13.98 27.67 -62.91
CA LEU A 27 14.41 29.00 -62.38
C LEU A 27 13.21 29.91 -62.02
N GLN A 28 13.20 30.71 -60.92
CA GLN A 28 13.97 30.74 -59.65
C GLN A 28 13.17 31.59 -58.58
N PRO A 29 13.71 32.43 -57.64
CA PRO A 29 13.13 32.55 -56.30
C PRO A 29 12.52 33.93 -55.97
N LEU A 30 12.07 34.14 -54.71
CA LEU A 30 12.54 35.24 -53.83
C LEU A 30 11.95 35.22 -52.41
N HIS A 31 12.58 35.95 -51.49
CA HIS A 31 12.08 36.28 -50.15
C HIS A 31 11.06 37.45 -50.20
N LEU A 32 10.16 37.57 -49.21
CA LEU A 32 10.22 38.69 -48.25
C LEU A 32 9.35 38.52 -46.99
N TYR A 33 9.70 39.28 -45.94
CA TYR A 33 8.88 39.60 -44.77
C TYR A 33 7.70 40.53 -45.13
N ARG A 34 6.56 40.40 -44.43
CA ARG A 34 6.11 41.43 -43.44
C ARG A 34 4.87 41.05 -42.64
N GLU A 35 4.71 41.71 -41.49
CA GLU A 35 3.56 41.66 -40.59
C GLU A 35 2.42 42.60 -41.07
N ILE A 36 1.20 42.47 -40.51
CA ILE A 36 0.46 43.55 -39.79
C ILE A 36 -0.98 43.12 -39.38
N ARG A 37 -1.18 43.01 -38.05
CA ARG A 37 -2.30 43.53 -37.22
C ARG A 37 -3.77 43.69 -37.77
N VAL A 38 -4.71 43.16 -36.96
CA VAL A 38 -5.83 43.89 -36.27
C VAL A 38 -7.28 43.94 -36.85
N LEU A 39 -8.24 43.58 -35.95
CA LEU A 39 -9.69 43.90 -35.84
C LEU A 39 -10.74 43.53 -36.94
N ASN A 40 -11.54 42.49 -36.63
CA ASN A 40 -12.97 42.55 -36.22
C ASN A 40 -14.07 43.29 -37.05
N ARG A 41 -15.25 42.62 -37.18
CA ARG A 41 -16.65 43.09 -37.43
C ARG A 41 -17.26 43.27 -38.86
N SER A 42 -18.13 42.29 -39.20
CA SER A 42 -19.57 42.41 -39.62
C SER A 42 -20.03 42.90 -41.03
N TRP A 43 -21.27 42.48 -41.39
CA TRP A 43 -22.14 42.90 -42.55
C TRP A 43 -21.76 42.30 -43.94
N THR A 44 -22.65 41.85 -44.85
CA THR A 44 -24.11 41.52 -44.83
C THR A 44 -24.50 40.47 -45.92
N THR A 45 -25.78 40.06 -45.96
CA THR A 45 -26.46 39.27 -47.00
C THR A 45 -26.86 40.07 -48.27
N PRO A 46 -27.29 39.39 -49.35
CA PRO A 46 -28.19 39.90 -50.40
C PRO A 46 -29.64 39.34 -50.31
N ASP A 47 -30.61 40.07 -50.90
CA ASP A 47 -32.07 39.81 -50.91
C ASP A 47 -32.58 39.11 -52.20
N THR A 48 -33.65 38.29 -52.21
CA THR A 48 -35.12 38.51 -52.50
C THR A 48 -35.46 39.15 -53.89
N PRO A 49 -36.72 39.22 -54.47
CA PRO A 49 -38.05 39.50 -53.86
C PRO A 49 -39.34 38.83 -54.45
N ASN A 50 -40.50 38.93 -53.76
CA ASN A 50 -41.77 39.58 -54.22
C ASN A 50 -43.09 39.15 -53.50
N GLY A 51 -44.06 40.08 -53.39
CA GLY A 51 -45.53 39.90 -53.18
C GLY A 51 -46.04 39.01 -52.01
N ARG A 52 -46.63 39.47 -50.88
CA ARG A 52 -47.33 40.71 -50.43
C ARG A 52 -48.77 40.96 -50.92
N VAL A 53 -49.75 40.77 -50.02
CA VAL A 53 -50.96 41.61 -49.83
C VAL A 53 -51.27 41.72 -48.32
N LYS A 54 -51.79 42.87 -47.87
CA LYS A 54 -52.45 43.20 -46.57
C LYS A 54 -53.61 44.19 -46.90
N PRO A 55 -54.21 44.99 -45.99
CA PRO A 55 -54.53 44.86 -44.54
C PRO A 55 -56.05 45.08 -44.28
N VAL A 56 -56.48 45.33 -43.03
CA VAL A 56 -57.34 46.46 -42.53
C VAL A 56 -57.83 46.13 -41.09
N SER A 57 -58.39 47.11 -40.36
CA SER A 57 -58.47 47.13 -38.89
C SER A 57 -59.76 47.73 -38.28
N HIS A 58 -60.08 47.29 -37.05
CA HIS A 58 -60.80 47.98 -35.96
C HIS A 58 -62.35 47.97 -35.86
N VAL A 59 -62.78 48.15 -34.59
CA VAL A 59 -64.13 48.41 -34.01
C VAL A 59 -65.11 47.22 -34.00
N GLY A 60 -65.78 46.86 -32.89
CA GLY A 60 -65.68 47.35 -31.49
C GLY A 60 -66.78 46.77 -30.56
N THR A 61 -66.63 46.98 -29.23
CA THR A 61 -67.65 47.02 -28.12
C THR A 61 -68.91 46.10 -28.17
N ALA A 62 -69.33 45.40 -27.10
CA ALA A 62 -69.73 45.98 -25.79
C ALA A 62 -69.89 44.94 -24.63
N SER A 63 -70.43 45.40 -23.49
CA SER A 63 -70.71 44.73 -22.19
C SER A 63 -72.05 43.90 -22.18
N THR A 64 -72.54 43.19 -21.13
CA THR A 64 -72.60 43.43 -19.66
C THR A 64 -72.86 42.17 -18.78
N SER A 65 -72.52 42.26 -17.47
CA SER A 65 -73.28 41.81 -16.24
C SER A 65 -73.85 40.36 -16.10
N SER A 66 -73.50 39.62 -15.01
CA SER A 66 -74.33 39.37 -13.77
C SER A 66 -75.24 38.11 -13.80
N SER A 67 -75.55 37.37 -12.73
CA SER A 67 -75.08 37.28 -11.32
C SER A 67 -75.73 36.05 -10.60
N ASP A 68 -75.38 35.81 -9.32
CA ASP A 68 -76.19 35.09 -8.29
C ASP A 68 -76.42 33.55 -8.42
N THR A 69 -76.75 32.75 -7.38
CA THR A 69 -76.86 32.98 -5.91
C THR A 69 -76.43 31.74 -5.07
N ILE A 70 -76.57 31.82 -3.74
CA ILE A 70 -76.06 30.90 -2.68
C ILE A 70 -77.11 29.88 -2.21
N LYS A 71 -76.72 28.62 -1.87
CA LYS A 71 -77.06 27.95 -0.58
C LYS A 71 -76.45 26.56 -0.30
N ASP A 72 -76.20 26.39 1.00
CA ASP A 72 -75.93 25.22 1.87
C ASP A 72 -76.64 23.87 1.58
N ALA A 73 -76.21 22.70 2.10
CA ALA A 73 -75.04 22.36 2.94
C ALA A 73 -74.73 20.84 3.01
N SER A 74 -73.60 20.51 3.66
CA SER A 74 -73.27 19.24 4.34
C SER A 74 -72.97 17.97 3.52
N LEU A 75 -71.70 17.52 3.53
CA LEU A 75 -71.25 16.40 4.38
C LEU A 75 -69.72 16.20 4.25
N THR A 76 -69.11 15.46 5.18
CA THR A 76 -67.64 15.42 5.38
C THR A 76 -66.97 14.13 4.90
N LYS A 77 -65.90 14.25 4.08
CA LYS A 77 -64.63 13.49 4.22
C LYS A 77 -63.58 13.78 3.13
N ARG A 78 -62.31 13.65 3.53
CA ARG A 78 -61.06 13.48 2.73
C ARG A 78 -60.60 14.64 1.81
N ARG A 79 -59.33 15.05 1.98
CA ARG A 79 -58.48 15.73 0.97
C ARG A 79 -57.09 15.07 0.97
N PRO A 80 -56.47 14.80 -0.19
CA PRO A 80 -55.08 14.36 -0.28
C PRO A 80 -54.08 15.53 -0.47
N THR A 81 -52.85 15.29 0.01
CA THR A 81 -51.54 15.87 -0.41
C THR A 81 -51.49 17.19 -1.22
N SER A 82 -50.78 18.19 -0.69
CA SER A 82 -50.39 19.40 -1.42
C SER A 82 -49.03 19.27 -2.12
N ARG A 83 -48.92 19.84 -3.34
CA ARG A 83 -47.63 20.04 -4.02
C ARG A 83 -46.88 21.23 -3.41
N LYS A 84 -45.56 21.12 -3.21
CA LYS A 84 -44.70 22.23 -2.76
C LYS A 84 -44.64 23.34 -3.82
N LYS A 85 -44.64 24.61 -3.38
CA LYS A 85 -44.33 25.78 -4.23
C LYS A 85 -42.83 26.08 -4.13
N SER A 86 -42.15 26.26 -5.25
CA SER A 86 -40.78 26.82 -5.32
C SER A 86 -40.80 28.34 -5.05
N LYS A 87 -39.71 28.88 -4.51
CA LYS A 87 -39.49 30.33 -4.33
C LYS A 87 -38.46 30.86 -5.33
N CYS A 88 -38.47 32.16 -5.56
CA CYS A 88 -37.44 32.87 -6.32
C CYS A 88 -36.06 32.74 -5.63
N PRO A 89 -34.97 32.40 -6.35
CA PRO A 89 -33.62 32.26 -5.79
C PRO A 89 -32.82 33.58 -5.68
N GLY A 90 -33.26 34.67 -6.31
CA GLY A 90 -32.64 36.00 -6.16
C GLY A 90 -31.37 36.26 -6.98
N GLU A 91 -31.05 35.40 -7.95
CA GLU A 91 -29.91 35.53 -8.87
C GLU A 91 -29.99 36.84 -9.69
N ARG A 92 -28.89 37.61 -9.73
CA ARG A 92 -28.79 38.87 -10.50
C ARG A 92 -28.16 38.61 -11.88
N PRO A 93 -28.57 39.34 -12.94
CA PRO A 93 -29.49 40.48 -12.94
C PRO A 93 -30.99 40.09 -12.91
N ILE A 94 -31.37 38.93 -13.44
CA ILE A 94 -32.73 38.37 -13.38
C ILE A 94 -32.58 36.86 -13.19
N CYS A 95 -33.35 36.27 -12.28
CA CYS A 95 -33.33 34.83 -12.06
C CYS A 95 -34.26 34.07 -13.03
N SER A 96 -33.89 32.82 -13.31
CA SER A 96 -34.59 31.90 -14.24
C SER A 96 -36.01 31.47 -13.81
N TYR A 97 -36.49 31.96 -12.66
CA TYR A 97 -37.86 31.81 -12.16
C TYR A 97 -38.73 33.01 -12.51
N CYS A 98 -38.24 34.23 -12.29
CA CYS A 98 -38.97 35.47 -12.60
C CYS A 98 -39.06 35.71 -14.11
N GLU A 99 -37.97 35.47 -14.85
CA GLU A 99 -37.92 35.51 -16.32
C GLU A 99 -39.03 34.64 -16.93
N ARG A 100 -39.12 33.38 -16.49
CA ARG A 100 -40.06 32.36 -16.99
C ARG A 100 -41.54 32.64 -16.66
N LEU A 101 -41.79 33.56 -15.73
CA LEU A 101 -43.13 34.03 -15.36
C LEU A 101 -43.45 35.42 -15.93
N GLY A 102 -42.54 36.04 -16.70
CA GLY A 102 -42.69 37.41 -17.19
C GLY A 102 -42.72 38.46 -16.08
N GLN A 103 -42.17 38.16 -14.90
CA GLN A 103 -42.23 39.02 -13.72
C GLN A 103 -40.92 39.79 -13.53
N GLN A 104 -41.03 41.08 -13.23
CA GLN A 104 -39.87 41.93 -12.96
C GLN A 104 -39.20 41.51 -11.65
N CYS A 105 -37.91 41.18 -11.71
CA CYS A 105 -37.14 40.73 -10.55
C CYS A 105 -36.65 41.96 -9.75
N VAL A 106 -37.30 42.25 -8.62
CA VAL A 106 -37.01 43.41 -7.78
C VAL A 106 -36.01 43.04 -6.68
N TYR A 107 -34.99 43.86 -6.48
CA TYR A 107 -34.04 43.78 -5.37
C TYR A 107 -34.11 45.06 -4.56
N ASN A 108 -34.25 44.96 -3.24
CA ASN A 108 -34.21 46.14 -2.38
C ASN A 108 -32.78 46.73 -2.36
N ALA A 109 -32.69 48.05 -2.42
CA ALA A 109 -31.48 48.79 -2.12
C ALA A 109 -31.24 48.82 -0.59
N PRO A 110 -29.99 48.94 -0.12
CA PRO A 110 -29.68 48.99 1.31
C PRO A 110 -29.93 50.39 1.88
N SER A 111 -31.11 50.62 2.47
CA SER A 111 -31.42 51.84 3.22
C SER A 111 -32.44 51.58 4.34
N ASP A 112 -32.05 52.00 5.55
CA ASP A 112 -32.89 52.49 6.64
C ASP A 112 -33.94 51.57 7.29
N ILE A 113 -33.51 50.94 8.40
CA ILE A 113 -34.36 50.52 9.52
C ILE A 113 -34.12 51.53 10.67
N PRO A 114 -35.13 51.95 11.46
CA PRO A 114 -35.00 53.11 12.35
C PRO A 114 -33.92 52.99 13.43
N ASP A 115 -33.17 54.08 13.64
CA ASP A 115 -32.14 54.18 14.67
C ASP A 115 -32.75 54.20 16.08
N THR A 116 -32.51 53.11 16.82
CA THR A 116 -32.68 53.03 18.29
C THR A 116 -31.41 52.48 18.96
N ARG A 117 -30.24 52.77 18.36
CA ARG A 117 -28.92 52.40 18.89
C ARG A 117 -27.93 53.56 18.92
N GLN A 118 -28.42 54.73 19.33
CA GLN A 118 -27.59 55.75 19.99
C GLN A 118 -27.41 55.48 21.49
N GLN A 119 -26.97 54.26 21.80
CA GLN A 119 -25.87 54.12 22.75
C GLN A 119 -24.64 53.80 21.89
N PRO A 120 -23.49 54.47 22.10
CA PRO A 120 -22.31 54.20 21.31
C PRO A 120 -21.95 52.71 21.44
N ALA A 121 -21.82 52.03 20.31
CA ALA A 121 -21.27 50.68 20.30
C ALA A 121 -19.91 50.71 21.02
N PRO A 122 -19.63 49.77 21.95
CA PRO A 122 -18.35 49.75 22.66
C PRO A 122 -17.21 49.75 21.62
N SER A 123 -16.23 50.63 21.82
CA SER A 123 -15.10 50.71 20.91
C SER A 123 -14.32 49.39 20.89
N ARG A 124 -13.44 49.23 19.91
CA ARG A 124 -12.53 48.08 19.80
C ARG A 124 -11.50 47.98 20.96
N ASP A 125 -11.66 48.76 22.02
CA ASP A 125 -10.84 48.75 23.24
C ASP A 125 -11.47 47.96 24.40
N VAL A 126 -12.75 47.57 24.34
CA VAL A 126 -13.47 46.97 25.49
C VAL A 126 -13.02 45.53 25.84
N CYS A 127 -12.25 44.87 24.96
CA CYS A 127 -11.43 43.69 25.31
C CYS A 127 -9.91 43.92 25.14
N ARG A 128 -9.47 45.19 25.20
CA ARG A 128 -8.11 45.59 25.58
C ARG A 128 -8.08 46.19 26.99
N GLY A 129 -8.92 45.64 27.88
CA GLY A 129 -8.64 45.73 29.30
C GLY A 129 -7.22 45.19 29.53
N ARG A 130 -6.33 46.01 30.12
CA ARG A 130 -5.02 45.52 30.52
C ARG A 130 -5.25 44.37 31.49
N ILE A 131 -4.84 43.18 31.09
CA ILE A 131 -4.79 42.02 31.97
C ILE A 131 -3.99 42.47 33.20
N SER A 132 -4.55 42.30 34.41
CA SER A 132 -3.83 42.72 35.61
C SER A 132 -2.55 41.90 35.73
N VAL A 133 -1.48 42.45 36.32
CA VAL A 133 -0.20 41.72 36.43
C VAL A 133 -0.36 40.35 37.11
N ALA A 134 -1.35 40.22 38.02
CA ALA A 134 -1.74 38.95 38.62
C ALA A 134 -2.41 37.99 37.61
N ALA A 135 -3.35 38.46 36.78
CA ALA A 135 -4.00 37.65 35.76
C ALA A 135 -3.07 37.32 34.58
N GLU A 136 -2.10 38.18 34.27
CA GLU A 136 -1.07 37.93 33.25
C GLU A 136 -0.08 36.86 33.74
N ALA A 137 0.33 36.91 35.01
CA ALA A 137 1.10 35.85 35.66
C ALA A 137 0.33 34.51 35.68
N GLN A 138 -0.98 34.53 35.97
CA GLN A 138 -1.83 33.33 35.91
C GLN A 138 -1.91 32.73 34.49
N LEU A 139 -2.05 33.56 33.45
CA LEU A 139 -2.03 33.08 32.06
C LEU A 139 -0.66 32.50 31.67
N ILE A 140 0.44 33.14 32.05
CA ILE A 140 1.79 32.63 31.76
C ILE A 140 2.00 31.27 32.46
N GLU A 141 1.53 31.10 33.69
CA GLU A 141 1.64 29.83 34.41
C GLU A 141 0.73 28.75 33.82
N MET A 142 -0.51 29.09 33.43
CA MET A 142 -1.37 28.21 32.63
C MET A 142 -0.67 27.75 31.34
N GLY A 143 0.02 28.67 30.64
CA GLY A 143 0.81 28.36 29.45
C GLY A 143 1.97 27.40 29.72
N ARG A 144 2.69 27.57 30.84
CA ARG A 144 3.77 26.66 31.28
C ARG A 144 3.24 25.28 31.64
N LEU A 145 2.11 25.20 32.34
CA LEU A 145 1.43 23.93 32.63
C LEU A 145 1.03 23.22 31.34
N TYR A 146 0.51 23.94 30.35
CA TYR A 146 0.18 23.35 29.04
C TYR A 146 1.43 22.80 28.32
N ILE A 147 2.53 23.56 28.24
CA ILE A 147 3.80 23.08 27.64
C ILE A 147 4.31 21.84 28.37
N THR A 148 4.33 21.87 29.70
CA THR A 148 4.88 20.79 30.53
C THR A 148 4.06 19.50 30.40
N TRP A 149 2.73 19.60 30.49
CA TRP A 149 1.87 18.44 30.73
C TRP A 149 1.04 17.99 29.52
N CYS A 150 0.66 18.90 28.62
CA CYS A 150 -0.27 18.63 27.52
C CYS A 150 0.40 18.64 26.13
N HIS A 151 1.45 19.43 25.94
CA HIS A 151 2.10 19.58 24.64
C HIS A 151 2.82 18.29 24.23
N GLY A 152 2.57 17.81 23.00
CA GLY A 152 3.09 16.54 22.50
C GLY A 152 2.43 15.30 23.11
N GLN A 153 1.31 15.43 23.84
CA GLN A 153 0.68 14.34 24.59
C GLN A 153 -0.86 14.30 24.41
N PRO A 154 -1.39 13.77 23.31
CA PRO A 154 -0.70 13.36 22.07
C PRO A 154 -0.58 14.50 21.04
N ILE A 155 -1.24 15.64 21.25
CA ILE A 155 -1.39 16.69 20.25
C ILE A 155 -0.37 17.82 20.38
N THR A 156 -0.16 18.53 19.27
CA THR A 156 0.72 19.70 19.18
C THR A 156 -0.08 20.79 18.46
N LEU A 157 -0.50 21.86 19.15
CA LEU A 157 -1.41 22.87 18.60
C LEU A 157 -0.76 24.25 18.33
N PHE A 158 0.39 24.52 18.96
CA PHE A 158 1.04 25.84 19.00
C PHE A 158 2.54 25.71 18.73
N VAL A 159 3.20 26.83 18.41
CA VAL A 159 4.67 26.89 18.31
C VAL A 159 5.27 27.29 19.65
N GLU A 160 5.90 26.35 20.36
CA GLU A 160 6.39 26.47 21.75
C GLU A 160 7.11 27.80 22.03
N GLU A 161 8.10 28.14 21.19
CA GLU A 161 8.93 29.37 21.25
C GLU A 161 8.12 30.67 21.34
N THR A 162 6.91 30.68 20.76
CA THR A 162 6.06 31.88 20.62
C THR A 162 4.77 31.79 21.44
N PHE A 163 4.45 30.61 21.98
CA PHE A 163 3.16 30.33 22.60
C PHE A 163 2.89 31.24 23.79
N LEU A 164 3.80 31.27 24.77
CA LEU A 164 3.66 32.08 25.99
C LEU A 164 3.47 33.57 25.69
N SER A 165 4.30 34.13 24.79
CA SER A 165 4.20 35.53 24.35
C SER A 165 2.92 35.85 23.56
N SER A 166 2.31 34.85 22.92
CA SER A 166 1.06 35.04 22.17
C SER A 166 -0.20 34.93 23.03
N LEU A 167 -0.09 34.34 24.23
CA LEU A 167 -1.24 33.80 24.98
C LEU A 167 -2.22 34.89 25.43
N ALA A 168 -1.71 36.06 25.85
CA ALA A 168 -2.50 37.24 26.21
C ALA A 168 -3.28 37.88 25.04
N ALA A 169 -3.03 37.44 23.80
CA ALA A 169 -3.70 37.92 22.58
C ALA A 169 -4.55 36.83 21.88
N ARG A 170 -4.78 35.68 22.53
CA ARG A 170 -5.64 34.60 22.03
C ARG A 170 -7.11 34.83 22.41
N ASP A 171 -8.00 34.22 21.63
CA ASP A 171 -9.45 34.29 21.86
C ASP A 171 -9.89 33.65 23.19
N THR A 172 -10.95 34.18 23.78
CA THR A 172 -11.46 33.78 25.10
C THR A 172 -11.80 32.30 25.19
N GLU A 173 -12.43 31.71 24.16
CA GLU A 173 -12.79 30.29 24.16
C GLU A 173 -11.57 29.37 24.08
N LEU A 174 -10.47 29.83 23.47
CA LEU A 174 -9.21 29.11 23.43
C LEU A 174 -8.48 29.16 24.78
N ILE A 175 -8.47 30.34 25.43
CA ILE A 175 -7.95 30.50 26.79
C ILE A 175 -8.72 29.61 27.77
N LEU A 176 -10.06 29.61 27.71
CA LEU A 176 -10.89 28.76 28.55
C LEU A 176 -10.70 27.25 28.26
N SER A 177 -10.47 26.88 26.99
CA SER A 177 -10.16 25.48 26.62
C SER A 177 -8.79 25.04 27.14
N LEU A 178 -7.79 25.93 27.15
CA LEU A 178 -6.48 25.70 27.75
C LEU A 178 -6.56 25.60 29.28
N GLU A 179 -7.34 26.46 29.92
CA GLU A 179 -7.57 26.44 31.37
C GLU A 179 -8.25 25.14 31.78
N LEU A 180 -9.34 24.76 31.11
CA LEU A 180 -10.05 23.49 31.32
C LEU A 180 -9.15 22.27 31.20
N MET A 181 -8.13 22.30 30.33
CA MET A 181 -7.14 21.24 30.21
C MET A 181 -6.12 21.27 31.36
N THR A 182 -5.61 22.46 31.69
CA THR A 182 -4.49 22.65 32.62
C THR A 182 -4.86 22.55 34.10
N LEU A 183 -6.14 22.76 34.47
CA LEU A 183 -6.65 22.57 35.84
C LEU A 183 -6.45 21.17 36.43
N ARG A 184 -6.08 20.16 35.61
CA ARG A 184 -5.68 18.81 36.08
C ARG A 184 -4.23 18.73 36.58
N PHE A 185 -3.46 19.81 36.44
CA PHE A 185 -2.02 19.83 36.67
C PHE A 185 -1.59 20.95 37.64
N PRO A 186 -0.66 20.69 38.58
CA PRO A 186 -0.04 19.40 38.86
C PRO A 186 -1.06 18.36 39.38
N PRO A 187 -0.79 17.05 39.23
CA PRO A 187 -1.75 16.00 39.59
C PRO A 187 -2.24 16.13 41.04
N GLY A 188 -3.56 16.05 41.23
CA GLY A 188 -4.20 16.25 42.54
C GLY A 188 -4.51 17.70 42.92
N SER A 189 -4.12 18.71 42.12
CA SER A 189 -4.38 20.14 42.40
C SER A 189 -5.82 20.61 42.09
N LEU A 190 -6.79 19.69 41.96
CA LEU A 190 -8.18 19.95 41.59
C LEU A 190 -8.99 20.52 42.77
N VAL A 191 -8.70 21.76 43.15
CA VAL A 191 -9.44 22.54 44.15
C VAL A 191 -9.94 23.84 43.52
N THR A 192 -10.98 23.74 42.69
CA THR A 192 -11.67 24.88 42.08
C THR A 192 -13.07 25.06 42.66
N GLU A 193 -13.41 26.30 43.02
CA GLU A 193 -14.71 26.66 43.62
C GLU A 193 -15.91 26.50 42.66
N GLN A 194 -15.66 26.37 41.35
CA GLN A 194 -16.67 26.08 40.33
C GLN A 194 -16.55 24.63 39.83
N PRO A 195 -17.68 23.94 39.56
CA PRO A 195 -17.65 22.62 38.94
C PRO A 195 -17.04 22.67 37.53
N LEU A 196 -16.10 21.77 37.25
CA LEU A 196 -15.39 21.70 35.97
C LEU A 196 -16.36 21.55 34.77
N ASP A 197 -17.50 20.87 34.98
CA ASP A 197 -18.55 20.68 33.98
C ASP A 197 -19.32 21.96 33.63
N GLU A 198 -19.49 22.90 34.56
CA GLU A 198 -20.11 24.20 34.27
C GLU A 198 -19.20 25.05 33.40
N LYS A 199 -17.90 25.04 33.70
CA LYS A 199 -16.87 25.72 32.90
C LYS A 199 -16.71 25.07 31.51
N ALA A 200 -16.80 23.74 31.42
CA ALA A 200 -16.84 23.02 30.16
C ALA A 200 -18.11 23.32 29.34
N LYS A 201 -19.27 23.47 30.00
CA LYS A 201 -20.54 23.87 29.38
C LYS A 201 -20.47 25.30 28.83
N ALA A 202 -19.96 26.26 29.60
CA ALA A 202 -19.77 27.64 29.16
C ALA A 202 -18.81 27.72 27.95
N THR A 203 -17.69 27.00 28.00
CA THR A 203 -16.69 26.97 26.91
C THR A 203 -17.27 26.35 25.63
N ARG A 204 -18.02 25.24 25.73
CA ARG A 204 -18.73 24.66 24.57
C ARG A 204 -19.73 25.63 23.94
N LEU A 205 -20.45 26.44 24.74
CA LEU A 205 -21.37 27.43 24.20
C LEU A 205 -20.64 28.49 23.37
N LEU A 206 -19.52 29.04 23.87
CA LEU A 206 -18.72 30.03 23.13
C LEU A 206 -18.12 29.47 21.84
N VAL A 207 -17.60 28.23 21.85
CA VAL A 207 -17.07 27.57 20.65
C VAL A 207 -18.17 27.34 19.61
N MET A 208 -19.35 26.86 20.03
CA MET A 208 -20.46 26.56 19.11
C MET A 208 -21.17 27.81 18.61
N ASP A 209 -21.19 28.91 19.37
CA ASP A 209 -21.64 30.24 18.92
C ASP A 209 -20.80 30.73 17.73
N ARG A 210 -19.47 30.70 17.83
CA ARG A 210 -18.57 31.05 16.72
C ARG A 210 -18.77 30.17 15.48
N VAL A 211 -19.06 28.88 15.66
CA VAL A 211 -19.37 27.97 14.55
C VAL A 211 -20.73 28.30 13.92
N ALA A 212 -21.75 28.60 14.72
CA ALA A 212 -23.10 28.93 14.24
C ALA A 212 -23.18 30.28 13.51
N GLU A 213 -22.43 31.28 13.97
CA GLU A 213 -22.30 32.59 13.30
C GLU A 213 -21.29 32.61 12.14
N GLY A 214 -20.57 31.51 11.90
CA GLY A 214 -19.54 31.42 10.86
C GLY A 214 -18.25 32.19 11.16
N ARG A 215 -18.05 32.66 12.40
CA ARG A 215 -16.82 33.35 12.88
C ARG A 215 -15.70 32.35 13.24
N VAL A 216 -15.48 31.38 12.35
CA VAL A 216 -14.54 30.25 12.54
C VAL A 216 -13.12 30.68 12.21
N GLU A 217 -12.23 30.56 13.20
CA GLU A 217 -10.81 30.89 13.08
C GLU A 217 -9.94 29.72 13.57
N LEU A 218 -8.61 29.86 13.48
CA LEU A 218 -7.67 28.82 13.93
C LEU A 218 -7.84 28.49 15.42
N SER A 219 -8.13 29.50 16.24
CA SER A 219 -8.49 29.36 17.65
C SER A 219 -9.76 28.54 17.87
N THR A 220 -10.76 28.64 16.99
CA THR A 220 -11.95 27.79 17.02
C THR A 220 -11.59 26.31 16.81
N LEU A 221 -10.67 26.00 15.88
CA LEU A 221 -10.20 24.63 15.67
C LEU A 221 -9.33 24.11 16.82
N GLN A 222 -8.41 24.93 17.33
CA GLN A 222 -7.56 24.58 18.48
C GLN A 222 -8.44 24.30 19.72
N SER A 223 -9.47 25.11 19.96
CA SER A 223 -10.48 24.89 21.01
C SER A 223 -11.27 23.58 20.83
N LEU A 224 -11.73 23.27 19.61
CA LEU A 224 -12.43 22.00 19.34
C LEU A 224 -11.54 20.77 19.60
N CYS A 225 -10.24 20.85 19.34
CA CYS A 225 -9.28 19.78 19.66
C CYS A 225 -9.10 19.60 21.18
N LEU A 226 -8.94 20.69 21.93
CA LEU A 226 -8.81 20.67 23.40
C LEU A 226 -10.12 20.18 24.05
N MET A 227 -11.27 20.67 23.61
CA MET A 227 -12.58 20.22 24.08
C MET A 227 -12.87 18.76 23.71
N SER A 228 -12.38 18.25 22.58
CA SER A 228 -12.40 16.82 22.26
C SER A 228 -11.61 16.00 23.28
N MET A 229 -10.41 16.43 23.68
CA MET A 229 -9.64 15.75 24.74
C MET A 229 -10.37 15.78 26.10
N VAL A 230 -10.91 16.94 26.51
CA VAL A 230 -11.69 17.07 27.75
C VAL A 230 -12.91 16.14 27.74
N ASP A 231 -13.71 16.20 26.67
CA ASP A 231 -14.94 15.40 26.57
C ASP A 231 -14.63 13.90 26.53
N PHE A 232 -13.59 13.46 25.81
CA PHE A 232 -13.18 12.06 25.76
C PHE A 232 -12.66 11.57 27.12
N ALA A 233 -11.78 12.34 27.78
CA ALA A 233 -11.22 11.95 29.07
C ALA A 233 -12.27 11.90 30.21
N SER A 234 -13.36 12.66 30.08
CA SER A 234 -14.53 12.58 30.96
C SER A 234 -15.58 11.55 30.48
N GLY A 235 -15.20 10.51 29.72
CA GLY A 235 -16.11 9.43 29.30
C GLY A 235 -17.06 9.75 28.14
N ASN A 236 -17.17 11.01 27.71
CA ASN A 236 -18.15 11.48 26.74
C ASN A 236 -17.64 11.31 25.28
N ALA A 237 -17.19 10.10 24.93
CA ALA A 237 -16.55 9.78 23.65
C ALA A 237 -17.36 10.25 22.41
N THR A 238 -18.69 10.10 22.43
CA THR A 238 -19.57 10.53 21.34
C THR A 238 -19.56 12.06 21.15
N ARG A 239 -19.45 12.85 22.23
CA ARG A 239 -19.33 14.32 22.17
C ARG A 239 -17.95 14.75 21.69
N ALA A 240 -16.90 14.05 22.09
CA ALA A 240 -15.55 14.26 21.54
C ALA A 240 -15.50 13.99 20.02
N GLY A 241 -16.14 12.91 19.57
CA GLY A 241 -16.31 12.60 18.15
C GLY A 241 -17.08 13.68 17.37
N LEU A 242 -18.06 14.35 17.99
CA LEU A 242 -18.76 15.51 17.39
C LEU A 242 -17.79 16.67 17.18
N ASN A 243 -17.03 17.04 18.22
CA ASN A 243 -16.07 18.14 18.18
C ASN A 243 -15.02 17.92 17.07
N LEU A 244 -14.51 16.69 16.92
CA LEU A 244 -13.57 16.31 15.85
C LEU A 244 -14.19 16.30 14.45
N THR A 245 -15.46 15.91 14.33
CA THR A 245 -16.18 15.92 13.04
C THR A 245 -16.39 17.36 12.56
N ILE A 246 -16.80 18.26 13.47
CA ILE A 246 -16.92 19.70 13.19
C ILE A 246 -15.56 20.30 12.84
N ALA A 247 -14.52 20.06 13.65
CA ALA A 247 -13.18 20.58 13.39
C ALA A 247 -12.62 20.13 12.03
N SER A 248 -12.79 18.85 11.68
CA SER A 248 -12.34 18.30 10.40
C SER A 248 -13.10 18.86 9.21
N HIS A 249 -14.42 19.03 9.31
CA HIS A 249 -15.21 19.67 8.24
C HIS A 249 -14.76 21.12 8.02
N LEU A 250 -14.61 21.90 9.10
CA LEU A 250 -14.19 23.30 9.05
C LEU A 250 -12.74 23.48 8.56
N ALA A 251 -11.83 22.55 8.87
CA ALA A 251 -10.43 22.59 8.42
C ALA A 251 -10.30 22.63 6.88
N HIS A 252 -11.21 21.97 6.15
CA HIS A 252 -11.26 22.01 4.68
C HIS A 252 -11.69 23.38 4.13
N SER A 253 -12.48 24.15 4.89
CA SER A 253 -13.12 25.39 4.43
C SER A 253 -12.29 26.66 4.68
N ILE A 254 -11.20 26.59 5.45
CA ILE A 254 -10.43 27.79 5.86
C ILE A 254 -9.43 28.20 4.75
N PRO A 255 -9.45 29.46 4.26
CA PRO A 255 -8.51 29.95 3.25
C PRO A 255 -7.06 30.01 3.78
N PRO A 256 -6.03 30.01 2.91
CA PRO A 256 -4.63 30.10 3.33
C PRO A 256 -4.36 31.42 4.09
N SER A 257 -3.53 31.35 5.13
CA SER A 257 -3.09 32.54 5.90
C SER A 257 -1.78 33.07 5.35
N SER A 258 -1.55 34.39 5.46
CA SER A 258 -0.31 35.07 5.09
C SER A 258 0.70 35.23 6.24
N ASN A 259 0.30 34.94 7.49
CA ASN A 259 1.20 35.00 8.65
C ASN A 259 1.94 33.65 8.81
N PRO A 260 3.29 33.61 8.79
CA PRO A 260 4.08 32.40 8.98
C PRO A 260 3.74 31.60 10.25
N GLN A 261 3.50 32.27 11.38
CA GLN A 261 3.13 31.62 12.64
C GLN A 261 1.78 30.90 12.51
N ASN A 262 0.79 31.56 11.87
CA ASN A 262 -0.53 30.98 11.64
C ASN A 262 -0.48 29.84 10.61
N ILE A 263 0.44 29.86 9.64
CA ILE A 263 0.67 28.74 8.72
C ILE A 263 1.17 27.52 9.52
N GLN A 264 2.18 27.71 10.37
CA GLN A 264 2.77 26.62 11.17
C GLN A 264 1.77 26.06 12.19
N GLU A 265 1.09 26.91 12.97
CA GLU A 265 0.06 26.46 13.92
C GLU A 265 -1.14 25.81 13.22
N ARG A 266 -1.51 26.23 12.01
CA ARG A 266 -2.53 25.54 11.20
C ARG A 266 -2.12 24.12 10.85
N MET A 267 -0.88 23.90 10.39
CA MET A 267 -0.40 22.55 10.07
C MET A 267 -0.35 21.65 11.32
N LEU A 268 0.09 22.21 12.45
CA LEU A 268 0.09 21.54 13.76
C LEU A 268 -1.34 21.16 14.22
N CYS A 269 -2.29 22.09 14.10
CA CYS A 269 -3.70 21.84 14.40
C CYS A 269 -4.33 20.81 13.46
N PHE A 270 -4.04 20.85 12.16
CA PHE A 270 -4.57 19.91 11.17
C PHE A 270 -4.06 18.48 11.42
N ARG A 271 -2.76 18.33 11.69
CA ARG A 271 -2.16 17.05 12.12
C ARG A 271 -2.78 16.55 13.42
N SER A 272 -3.04 17.45 14.38
CA SER A 272 -3.70 17.12 15.65
C SER A 272 -5.14 16.65 15.49
N ILE A 273 -5.92 17.19 14.54
CA ILE A 273 -7.27 16.69 14.23
C ILE A 273 -7.20 15.23 13.73
N VAL A 274 -6.28 14.93 12.80
CA VAL A 274 -6.08 13.56 12.28
C VAL A 274 -5.65 12.60 13.38
N VAL A 275 -4.69 13.01 14.22
CA VAL A 275 -4.23 12.22 15.37
C VAL A 275 -5.39 11.93 16.33
N LEU A 276 -6.17 12.93 16.74
CA LEU A 276 -7.31 12.70 17.64
C LEU A 276 -8.40 11.81 17.00
N GLN A 277 -8.71 11.98 15.71
CA GLN A 277 -9.65 11.09 15.00
C GLN A 277 -9.18 9.62 15.01
N ASN A 278 -7.87 9.39 14.84
CA ASN A 278 -7.30 8.05 14.87
C ASN A 278 -7.24 7.46 16.29
N LEU A 279 -6.93 8.29 17.29
CA LEU A 279 -6.80 7.86 18.69
C LEU A 279 -8.14 7.67 19.39
N GLN A 280 -9.12 8.55 19.16
CA GLN A 280 -10.44 8.49 19.82
C GLN A 280 -11.47 7.74 18.97
N GLY A 281 -11.61 8.09 17.69
CA GLY A 281 -12.64 7.61 16.78
C GLY A 281 -13.61 8.71 16.34
N CYS A 282 -14.67 8.33 15.63
CA CYS A 282 -15.70 9.24 15.10
C CYS A 282 -17.11 8.72 15.43
N ILE A 283 -18.12 9.59 15.39
CA ILE A 283 -19.53 9.16 15.56
C ILE A 283 -19.92 8.23 14.40
N THR A 284 -20.29 6.99 14.73
CA THR A 284 -20.93 6.07 13.78
C THR A 284 -22.45 6.34 13.77
N PRO A 285 -23.10 6.52 12.60
CA PRO A 285 -24.56 6.66 12.54
C PRO A 285 -25.27 5.41 13.04
N ALA A 286 -26.18 5.56 14.00
CA ALA A 286 -26.92 4.47 14.64
C ALA A 286 -27.85 3.67 13.69
N THR A 287 -28.05 4.14 12.45
CA THR A 287 -28.99 3.59 11.47
C THR A 287 -28.52 2.37 10.69
N LYS A 288 -27.29 1.87 10.91
CA LYS A 288 -26.76 0.65 10.25
C LYS A 288 -26.97 -0.66 11.04
N LEU A 289 -27.72 -0.65 12.15
CA LEU A 289 -28.10 -1.86 12.90
C LEU A 289 -29.62 -2.11 12.89
N ARG A 290 -30.18 -2.45 11.72
CA ARG A 290 -31.36 -3.32 11.64
C ARG A 290 -31.41 -4.09 10.32
N ASN A 291 -31.91 -5.31 10.41
CA ASN A 291 -31.95 -6.31 9.34
C ASN A 291 -32.55 -5.78 8.03
N ASP A 292 -31.93 -6.15 6.92
CA ASP A 292 -32.70 -6.86 5.89
C ASP A 292 -31.90 -8.08 5.38
N ARG A 293 -32.59 -9.10 4.87
CA ARG A 293 -32.02 -10.47 4.75
C ARG A 293 -31.49 -10.81 3.35
N THR A 294 -31.27 -9.82 2.50
CA THR A 294 -30.93 -9.99 1.07
C THR A 294 -29.85 -9.01 0.59
N ASP A 295 -28.63 -9.14 1.09
CA ASP A 295 -27.43 -8.56 0.45
C ASP A 295 -26.20 -9.46 0.74
N ILE A 296 -25.76 -10.22 -0.26
CA ILE A 296 -24.65 -11.20 -0.11
C ILE A 296 -23.31 -10.54 -0.50
N HIS A 297 -22.87 -9.55 0.29
CA HIS A 297 -21.48 -9.11 0.34
C HIS A 297 -21.09 -8.67 1.76
N ASN A 298 -19.98 -9.22 2.27
CA ASN A 298 -19.58 -9.10 3.68
C ASN A 298 -19.42 -7.62 4.13
N PRO A 299 -20.28 -7.13 5.06
CA PRO A 299 -20.29 -5.73 5.45
C PRO A 299 -19.10 -5.29 6.33
N ALA A 300 -18.26 -6.22 6.80
CA ALA A 300 -16.99 -5.87 7.43
C ALA A 300 -16.07 -5.10 6.45
N PHE A 301 -16.06 -5.51 5.17
CA PHE A 301 -15.24 -4.86 4.14
C PHE A 301 -15.73 -3.44 3.82
N THR A 302 -17.05 -3.23 3.84
CA THR A 302 -17.67 -1.92 3.64
C THR A 302 -17.47 -0.98 4.83
N PHE A 303 -17.17 -1.48 6.04
CA PHE A 303 -16.84 -0.61 7.19
C PHE A 303 -15.45 0.01 7.10
N ILE A 304 -14.49 -0.68 6.47
CA ILE A 304 -13.14 -0.17 6.22
C ILE A 304 -13.17 1.03 5.25
N THR A 305 -14.15 1.10 4.34
CA THR A 305 -14.29 2.16 3.33
C THR A 305 -15.42 3.17 3.60
N SER A 306 -16.51 2.78 4.27
CA SER A 306 -17.65 3.67 4.60
C SER A 306 -17.32 4.70 5.69
N CYS A 307 -16.18 4.55 6.38
CA CYS A 307 -15.59 5.55 7.27
C CYS A 307 -14.29 6.12 6.70
N ALA A 308 -14.22 6.24 5.36
CA ALA A 308 -13.34 7.18 4.71
C ALA A 308 -13.54 8.58 5.36
N ALA A 309 -12.44 9.23 5.72
CA ALA A 309 -12.50 10.64 6.08
C ALA A 309 -13.01 11.44 4.87
N PRO A 310 -13.78 12.53 5.08
CA PRO A 310 -14.09 13.45 3.99
C PRO A 310 -12.77 14.07 3.50
N GLU A 311 -12.28 13.57 2.37
CA GLU A 311 -11.17 13.97 1.47
C GLU A 311 -9.92 14.71 2.02
N MET A 312 -9.67 14.69 3.34
CA MET A 312 -8.38 15.03 3.96
C MET A 312 -7.39 13.88 3.69
N SER A 313 -7.00 13.84 2.42
CA SER A 313 -6.20 12.80 1.81
C SER A 313 -4.83 12.65 2.47
N LEU A 314 -4.30 11.42 2.42
CA LEU A 314 -2.93 11.10 2.82
C LEU A 314 -1.86 11.90 2.04
N HIS A 315 -2.23 12.65 1.00
CA HIS A 315 -1.40 13.69 0.38
C HIS A 315 -0.95 14.79 1.36
N GLN A 316 -1.73 15.11 2.41
CA GLN A 316 -1.24 16.03 3.46
C GLN A 316 -0.17 15.40 4.38
N LEU A 317 0.18 14.13 4.16
CA LEU A 317 1.35 13.43 4.71
C LEU A 317 2.38 13.09 3.60
N GLU A 318 2.51 13.96 2.58
CA GLU A 318 3.63 13.97 1.61
C GLU A 318 4.99 14.27 2.27
N GLU A 319 5.02 14.65 3.54
CA GLU A 319 6.26 14.81 4.30
C GLU A 319 6.92 13.44 4.61
N PRO A 320 8.25 13.28 4.39
CA PRO A 320 8.96 12.05 4.73
C PRO A 320 8.71 11.62 6.17
N LEU A 321 8.54 10.31 6.39
CA LEU A 321 8.22 9.72 7.69
C LEU A 321 9.13 10.22 8.81
N ASP A 322 10.42 10.38 8.50
CA ASP A 322 11.46 10.78 9.44
C ASP A 322 11.60 12.29 9.71
N LYS A 323 10.84 13.15 9.00
CA LYS A 323 10.98 14.62 9.04
C LYS A 323 10.88 15.18 10.46
N SER A 324 9.98 14.63 11.27
CA SER A 324 9.90 14.92 12.71
C SER A 324 9.27 13.75 13.46
N ILE A 325 9.55 13.65 14.75
CA ILE A 325 8.99 12.58 15.59
C ILE A 325 7.47 12.66 15.71
N SER A 326 6.90 13.86 15.65
CA SER A 326 5.46 14.09 15.59
C SER A 326 4.84 13.63 14.25
N ASN A 327 5.61 13.50 13.17
CA ASN A 327 5.15 12.87 11.93
C ASN A 327 5.08 11.34 12.09
N LEU A 328 6.13 10.73 12.65
CA LEU A 328 6.16 9.29 12.96
C LEU A 328 5.04 8.90 13.94
N ALA A 329 4.80 9.69 14.99
CA ALA A 329 3.67 9.52 15.90
C ALA A 329 2.30 9.62 15.19
N CYS A 330 2.16 10.53 14.23
CA CYS A 330 0.95 10.62 13.39
C CYS A 330 0.73 9.33 12.59
N HIS A 331 1.77 8.77 11.97
CA HIS A 331 1.68 7.47 11.29
C HIS A 331 1.32 6.31 12.23
N PHE A 332 1.94 6.22 13.42
CA PHE A 332 1.57 5.19 14.40
C PHE A 332 0.13 5.33 14.91
N SER A 333 -0.42 6.55 14.96
CA SER A 333 -1.86 6.74 15.28
C SER A 333 -2.78 6.03 14.27
N VAL A 334 -2.41 6.01 12.97
CA VAL A 334 -3.18 5.34 11.92
C VAL A 334 -3.20 3.82 12.15
N THR A 335 -2.05 3.21 12.43
CA THR A 335 -1.99 1.76 12.72
C THR A 335 -2.70 1.42 14.04
N TRP A 336 -2.62 2.30 15.05
CA TRP A 336 -3.38 2.14 16.29
C TRP A 336 -4.89 2.15 16.05
N ARG A 337 -5.40 3.04 15.18
CA ARG A 337 -6.81 3.01 14.75
C ARG A 337 -7.20 1.65 14.17
N LEU A 338 -6.37 1.09 13.29
CA LEU A 338 -6.64 -0.24 12.70
C LEU A 338 -6.63 -1.35 13.76
N ALA A 339 -5.69 -1.31 14.71
CA ALA A 339 -5.64 -2.27 15.83
C ALA A 339 -6.86 -2.15 16.78
N ARG A 340 -7.35 -0.94 17.06
CA ARG A 340 -8.60 -0.73 17.80
C ARG A 340 -9.82 -1.24 17.04
N MET A 341 -9.87 -1.03 15.71
CA MET A 341 -10.94 -1.59 14.87
C MET A 341 -10.95 -3.12 14.92
N TYR A 342 -9.78 -3.77 14.83
CA TYR A 342 -9.64 -5.23 14.99
C TYR A 342 -10.21 -5.74 16.33
N ALA A 343 -10.01 -5.02 17.44
CA ALA A 343 -10.55 -5.38 18.75
C ALA A 343 -12.07 -5.14 18.90
N ALA A 344 -12.62 -4.18 18.14
CA ALA A 344 -14.05 -3.85 18.13
C ALA A 344 -14.89 -4.72 17.19
N SER A 345 -14.30 -5.26 16.12
CA SER A 345 -14.96 -6.15 15.15
C SER A 345 -15.53 -7.40 15.81
N ARG A 346 -16.80 -7.73 15.48
CA ARG A 346 -17.35 -9.08 15.69
C ARG A 346 -16.95 -9.96 14.50
N VAL A 347 -16.81 -11.27 14.75
CA VAL A 347 -16.33 -12.26 13.78
C VAL A 347 -17.51 -13.05 13.23
N ALA A 348 -17.67 -13.10 11.91
CA ALA A 348 -18.60 -13.98 11.22
C ALA A 348 -17.97 -15.37 10.98
N PRO A 349 -18.76 -16.44 10.81
CA PRO A 349 -18.24 -17.77 10.47
C PRO A 349 -17.42 -17.80 9.16
N ASP A 350 -17.75 -16.91 8.22
CA ASP A 350 -17.12 -16.82 6.89
C ASP A 350 -15.93 -15.84 6.81
N ASP A 351 -15.55 -15.20 7.92
CA ASP A 351 -14.41 -14.27 7.94
C ASP A 351 -13.07 -15.01 7.81
N PRO A 352 -12.08 -14.45 7.09
CA PRO A 352 -10.79 -15.10 6.88
C PRO A 352 -10.00 -15.26 8.19
N PRO A 353 -9.30 -16.40 8.39
CA PRO A 353 -8.53 -16.63 9.61
C PRO A 353 -7.35 -15.66 9.72
N PRO A 354 -6.80 -15.41 10.94
CA PRO A 354 -5.77 -14.37 11.16
C PRO A 354 -4.50 -14.49 10.30
N TRP A 355 -4.13 -15.71 9.87
CA TRP A 355 -2.97 -15.96 9.01
C TRP A 355 -3.25 -15.80 7.50
N ASP A 356 -4.49 -15.54 7.09
CA ASP A 356 -4.79 -15.15 5.70
C ASP A 356 -4.36 -13.70 5.47
N SER A 357 -3.60 -13.48 4.39
CA SER A 357 -3.18 -12.15 3.90
C SER A 357 -4.26 -11.08 3.80
N ARG A 358 -5.54 -11.48 3.71
CA ARG A 358 -6.73 -10.61 3.58
C ARG A 358 -7.42 -10.32 4.91
N SER A 359 -6.98 -10.93 6.01
CA SER A 359 -7.52 -10.70 7.34
C SER A 359 -7.16 -9.31 7.86
N ASP A 360 -8.02 -8.78 8.74
CA ASP A 360 -7.75 -7.53 9.45
C ASP A 360 -6.51 -7.62 10.37
N TYR A 361 -6.24 -8.81 10.94
CA TYR A 361 -4.96 -9.13 11.60
C TYR A 361 -3.76 -8.85 10.68
N SER A 362 -3.75 -9.46 9.49
CA SER A 362 -2.66 -9.33 8.53
C SER A 362 -2.52 -7.90 7.99
N MET A 363 -3.62 -7.18 7.77
CA MET A 363 -3.60 -5.76 7.39
C MET A 363 -2.97 -4.86 8.47
N VAL A 364 -3.29 -5.08 9.76
CA VAL A 364 -2.69 -4.32 10.86
C VAL A 364 -1.20 -4.64 10.99
N MET A 365 -0.81 -5.92 10.96
CA MET A 365 0.61 -6.31 11.04
C MET A 365 1.42 -5.79 9.84
N GLN A 366 0.85 -5.78 8.63
CA GLN A 366 1.47 -5.17 7.46
C GLN A 366 1.67 -3.66 7.64
N SER A 367 0.66 -2.95 8.16
CA SER A 367 0.76 -1.52 8.45
C SER A 367 1.84 -1.22 9.51
N HIS A 368 1.88 -2.02 10.57
CA HIS A 368 2.83 -1.93 11.68
C HIS A 368 4.28 -2.13 11.20
N HIS A 369 4.58 -3.25 10.54
CA HIS A 369 5.92 -3.52 9.99
C HIS A 369 6.34 -2.51 8.91
N SER A 370 5.40 -2.01 8.10
CA SER A 370 5.67 -0.99 7.07
C SER A 370 6.15 0.34 7.67
N ILE A 371 5.70 0.70 8.87
CA ILE A 371 6.20 1.90 9.57
C ILE A 371 7.58 1.64 10.18
N ASP A 372 7.80 0.55 10.93
CA ASP A 372 9.13 0.29 11.52
C ASP A 372 10.22 0.19 10.45
N CYS A 373 9.98 -0.58 9.38
CA CYS A 373 10.94 -0.76 8.27
C CYS A 373 11.29 0.54 7.52
N ARG A 374 10.45 1.58 7.63
CA ARG A 374 10.67 2.90 7.03
C ARG A 374 11.15 3.95 8.05
N SER A 375 11.11 3.64 9.34
CA SER A 375 11.50 4.57 10.41
C SER A 375 13.01 4.61 10.57
N SER A 376 13.57 5.81 10.76
CA SER A 376 14.98 5.97 11.07
C SER A 376 15.33 5.25 12.36
N VAL A 377 16.46 4.57 12.35
CA VAL A 377 17.10 3.93 13.52
C VAL A 377 17.19 4.89 14.71
N LYS A 378 17.28 6.22 14.49
CA LYS A 378 17.26 7.26 15.54
C LYS A 378 15.95 7.31 16.36
N TYR A 379 14.88 6.63 15.95
CA TYR A 379 13.60 6.57 16.69
C TYR A 379 13.36 5.21 17.40
N ARG A 380 14.31 4.28 17.30
CA ARG A 380 14.25 2.98 18.00
C ARG A 380 14.69 3.11 19.46
N PHE A 381 14.09 2.32 20.35
CA PHE A 381 14.36 2.40 21.79
C PHE A 381 15.87 2.37 22.14
N ALA A 382 16.57 1.33 21.66
CA ALA A 382 17.96 1.07 22.01
C ALA A 382 18.94 2.18 21.57
N CYS A 383 18.62 2.90 20.50
CA CYS A 383 19.50 3.93 19.94
C CYS A 383 19.47 5.26 20.72
N ASN A 384 18.38 5.51 21.46
CA ASN A 384 18.17 6.74 22.22
C ASN A 384 18.63 6.66 23.68
N ARG A 385 19.00 5.46 24.15
CA ARG A 385 19.61 5.22 25.47
C ARG A 385 19.02 6.08 26.60
N ILE A 386 17.69 6.14 26.71
CA ILE A 386 16.98 6.97 27.70
C ILE A 386 17.42 6.70 29.17
N ALA A 387 18.01 5.53 29.44
CA ALA A 387 18.68 5.20 30.69
C ALA A 387 19.94 6.03 31.01
N ASP A 388 20.64 6.56 30.00
CA ASP A 388 21.86 7.36 30.12
C ASP A 388 21.53 8.85 30.37
N HIS A 389 20.38 9.34 29.88
CA HIS A 389 19.96 10.74 30.01
C HIS A 389 19.59 11.11 31.46
N ALA A 390 20.04 12.28 31.94
CA ALA A 390 19.61 12.83 33.22
C ALA A 390 18.09 13.17 33.20
N PRO A 391 17.35 13.01 34.30
CA PRO A 391 15.92 13.36 34.37
C PRO A 391 15.64 14.77 33.85
N ASP A 392 16.40 15.77 34.27
CA ASP A 392 16.22 17.18 33.89
C ASP A 392 16.42 17.40 32.38
N ALA A 393 17.29 16.62 31.72
CA ALA A 393 17.49 16.67 30.28
C ALA A 393 16.31 16.07 29.50
N ILE A 394 15.62 15.07 30.07
CA ILE A 394 14.37 14.53 29.51
C ILE A 394 13.23 15.55 29.69
N GLN A 395 13.15 16.19 30.87
CA GLN A 395 12.16 17.23 31.16
C GLN A 395 12.38 18.51 30.32
N ALA A 396 13.62 18.86 29.98
CA ALA A 396 13.96 19.97 29.09
C ALA A 396 13.62 19.71 27.60
N GLN A 397 13.32 18.46 27.21
CA GLN A 397 13.08 18.07 25.81
C GLN A 397 11.78 17.26 25.65
N ARG A 398 10.75 17.51 26.48
CA ARG A 398 9.47 16.78 26.46
C ARG A 398 8.77 16.80 25.10
N GLN A 399 8.85 17.90 24.36
CA GLN A 399 8.34 18.02 22.98
C GLN A 399 8.88 16.93 22.02
N TRP A 400 10.05 16.34 22.32
CA TRP A 400 10.60 15.20 21.59
C TRP A 400 10.36 13.87 22.33
N TRP A 401 10.66 13.81 23.64
CA TRP A 401 10.57 12.57 24.42
C TRP A 401 9.14 12.04 24.62
N MET A 402 8.13 12.90 24.65
CA MET A 402 6.75 12.44 24.85
C MET A 402 6.15 11.78 23.60
N PRO A 403 6.26 12.36 22.38
CA PRO A 403 5.95 11.64 21.14
C PRO A 403 6.79 10.37 20.95
N PHE A 404 8.06 10.36 21.38
CA PHE A 404 8.89 9.16 21.39
C PHE A 404 8.26 8.04 22.23
N LEU A 405 7.92 8.33 23.48
CA LEU A 405 7.32 7.35 24.41
C LEU A 405 5.96 6.85 23.90
N PHE A 406 5.12 7.74 23.35
CA PHE A 406 3.88 7.36 22.65
C PHE A 406 4.16 6.32 21.55
N ILE A 407 5.15 6.55 20.68
CA ILE A 407 5.53 5.61 19.63
C ILE A 407 5.95 4.26 20.22
N GLN A 408 6.81 4.22 21.24
CA GLN A 408 7.30 2.93 21.78
C GLN A 408 6.16 2.12 22.43
N PHE A 409 5.31 2.76 23.25
CA PHE A 409 4.17 2.06 23.88
C PHE A 409 3.17 1.55 22.84
N VAL A 410 2.79 2.37 21.85
CA VAL A 410 1.85 1.96 20.80
C VAL A 410 2.44 0.86 19.91
N HIS A 411 3.74 0.94 19.58
CA HIS A 411 4.45 -0.09 18.81
C HIS A 411 4.32 -1.47 19.47
N GLU A 412 4.74 -1.59 20.73
CA GLU A 412 4.71 -2.88 21.45
C GLU A 412 3.29 -3.35 21.76
N THR A 413 2.34 -2.42 21.94
CA THR A 413 0.93 -2.77 22.24
C THR A 413 0.17 -3.28 21.02
N ILE A 414 0.50 -2.86 19.79
CA ILE A 414 -0.21 -3.31 18.58
C ILE A 414 -0.22 -4.86 18.46
N PRO A 415 0.92 -5.57 18.51
CA PRO A 415 0.91 -7.04 18.51
C PRO A 415 0.29 -7.65 19.77
N CYS A 416 0.38 -6.99 20.93
CA CYS A 416 -0.26 -7.46 22.17
C CYS A 416 -1.79 -7.46 22.06
N LEU A 417 -2.38 -6.40 21.49
CA LEU A 417 -3.82 -6.30 21.25
C LEU A 417 -4.27 -7.31 20.19
N LEU A 418 -3.52 -7.43 19.09
CA LEU A 418 -3.84 -8.37 18.01
C LEU A 418 -3.84 -9.83 18.46
N ASN A 419 -2.86 -10.19 19.27
CA ASN A 419 -2.69 -11.55 19.79
C ASN A 419 -3.33 -11.75 21.17
N HIS A 420 -4.09 -10.78 21.69
CA HIS A 420 -4.64 -10.86 23.05
C HIS A 420 -5.44 -12.18 23.23
N PRO A 421 -5.15 -13.02 24.24
CA PRO A 421 -5.67 -14.39 24.29
C PRO A 421 -7.20 -14.48 24.19
N PHE A 422 -7.91 -13.56 24.83
CA PHE A 422 -9.37 -13.39 24.65
C PHE A 422 -9.80 -13.17 23.19
N LEU A 423 -9.24 -12.18 22.48
CA LEU A 423 -9.63 -11.84 21.11
C LEU A 423 -9.25 -12.97 20.11
N LEU A 424 -8.09 -13.61 20.31
CA LEU A 424 -7.75 -14.81 19.55
C LEU A 424 -8.71 -15.96 19.84
N SER A 425 -9.11 -16.20 21.10
CA SER A 425 -10.05 -17.29 21.44
C SER A 425 -11.43 -17.12 20.78
N MET A 426 -11.88 -15.86 20.60
CA MET A 426 -13.08 -15.52 19.83
C MET A 426 -12.89 -15.80 18.34
N ARG A 427 -11.81 -15.29 17.74
CA ARG A 427 -11.52 -15.40 16.29
C ARG A 427 -11.22 -16.84 15.86
N LEU A 428 -10.61 -17.64 16.72
CA LEU A 428 -10.29 -19.05 16.46
C LEU A 428 -11.45 -20.01 16.78
N ARG A 429 -12.62 -19.52 17.22
CA ARG A 429 -13.80 -20.36 17.56
C ARG A 429 -14.24 -21.24 16.37
N SER A 430 -14.17 -20.71 15.14
CA SER A 430 -14.51 -21.42 13.90
C SER A 430 -13.40 -22.34 13.37
N PHE A 431 -12.16 -22.19 13.85
CA PHE A 431 -10.95 -22.78 13.24
C PHE A 431 -10.25 -23.82 14.12
N ARG A 432 -10.90 -24.33 15.18
CA ARG A 432 -10.27 -25.15 16.24
C ARG A 432 -9.51 -26.42 15.79
N GLN A 433 -9.76 -26.93 14.59
CA GLN A 433 -9.05 -28.09 14.01
C GLN A 433 -8.08 -27.72 12.88
N THR A 434 -8.00 -26.44 12.50
CA THR A 434 -7.25 -25.93 11.34
C THR A 434 -6.29 -24.80 11.69
N VAL A 435 -6.08 -24.50 12.98
CA VAL A 435 -5.10 -23.49 13.43
C VAL A 435 -3.67 -24.00 13.20
N PRO A 436 -2.80 -23.28 12.47
CA PRO A 436 -1.41 -23.66 12.33
C PRO A 436 -0.66 -23.54 13.66
N VAL A 437 0.05 -24.60 14.06
CA VAL A 437 0.91 -24.59 15.27
C VAL A 437 1.94 -23.44 15.24
N PRO A 438 2.62 -23.12 14.10
CA PRO A 438 3.54 -21.98 14.05
C PRO A 438 2.86 -20.63 14.31
N PHE A 439 1.61 -20.44 13.88
CA PHE A 439 0.87 -19.21 14.18
C PHE A 439 0.63 -19.06 15.69
N MET A 440 0.22 -20.12 16.38
CA MET A 440 0.00 -20.12 17.83
C MET A 440 1.29 -19.88 18.63
N GLN A 441 2.42 -20.46 18.17
CA GLN A 441 3.74 -20.21 18.73
C GLN A 441 4.17 -18.74 18.56
N GLN A 442 4.06 -18.20 17.35
CA GLN A 442 4.39 -16.80 17.04
C GLN A 442 3.50 -15.81 17.81
N SER A 443 2.19 -16.08 17.91
CA SER A 443 1.28 -15.29 18.73
C SER A 443 1.71 -15.26 20.20
N LEU A 444 2.04 -16.43 20.78
CA LEU A 444 2.46 -16.53 22.17
C LEU A 444 3.82 -15.85 22.43
N GLU A 445 4.77 -15.96 21.50
CA GLU A 445 6.05 -15.26 21.59
C GLU A 445 5.87 -13.73 21.52
N ALA A 446 5.09 -13.24 20.54
CA ALA A 446 4.83 -11.81 20.35
C ALA A 446 4.20 -11.17 21.58
N ILE A 447 3.19 -11.82 22.18
CA ILE A 447 2.60 -11.40 23.46
C ILE A 447 3.67 -11.29 24.55
N ASN A 448 4.42 -12.38 24.76
CA ASN A 448 5.39 -12.47 25.86
C ASN A 448 6.55 -11.49 25.73
N ARG A 449 7.00 -11.24 24.50
CA ARG A 449 8.10 -10.31 24.20
C ARG A 449 7.66 -8.87 24.38
N ASN A 450 6.55 -8.49 23.77
CA ASN A 450 6.18 -7.08 23.62
C ASN A 450 5.48 -6.55 24.89
N ALA A 451 4.73 -7.39 25.62
CA ALA A 451 4.21 -7.04 26.95
C ALA A 451 5.34 -6.74 27.96
N ARG A 452 6.47 -7.47 27.87
CA ARG A 452 7.66 -7.20 28.69
C ARG A 452 8.32 -5.86 28.33
N TRP A 453 8.31 -5.46 27.05
CA TRP A 453 8.80 -4.14 26.66
C TRP A 453 7.95 -3.01 27.25
N VAL A 454 6.61 -3.11 27.21
CA VAL A 454 5.72 -2.12 27.87
C VAL A 454 6.00 -2.03 29.37
N LEU A 455 6.12 -3.16 30.06
CA LEU A 455 6.53 -3.18 31.48
C LEU A 455 7.93 -2.58 31.70
N TYR A 456 8.88 -2.79 30.79
CA TYR A 456 10.22 -2.21 30.88
C TYR A 456 10.22 -0.70 30.66
N PHE A 457 9.40 -0.17 29.74
CA PHE A 457 9.24 1.27 29.58
C PHE A 457 8.68 1.92 30.86
N MET A 458 7.77 1.25 31.56
CA MET A 458 7.27 1.69 32.87
C MET A 458 8.38 1.71 33.94
N ASP A 459 9.30 0.72 33.96
CA ASP A 459 10.48 0.77 34.86
C ASP A 459 11.38 1.96 34.55
N VAL A 460 11.57 2.28 33.26
CA VAL A 460 12.41 3.40 32.83
C VAL A 460 11.79 4.73 33.25
N LEU A 461 10.48 4.91 33.08
CA LEU A 461 9.76 6.10 33.53
C LEU A 461 9.86 6.29 35.05
N ASP A 462 9.59 5.23 35.82
CA ASP A 462 9.66 5.27 37.29
C ASP A 462 11.10 5.50 37.80
N LYS A 463 12.11 4.84 37.21
CA LYS A 463 13.54 5.05 37.56
C LYS A 463 14.05 6.44 37.18
N LYS A 464 13.42 7.13 36.22
CA LYS A 464 13.79 8.49 35.81
C LYS A 464 12.90 9.58 36.42
N GLY A 465 11.84 9.22 37.16
CA GLY A 465 10.86 10.19 37.65
C GLY A 465 10.08 10.92 36.54
N VAL A 466 10.04 10.35 35.33
CA VAL A 466 9.44 11.00 34.15
C VAL A 466 7.97 10.66 34.10
N GLN A 467 7.12 11.64 34.44
CA GLN A 467 5.68 11.51 34.29
C GLN A 467 5.25 11.71 32.83
N VAL A 468 4.34 10.85 32.39
CA VAL A 468 3.62 10.90 31.12
C VAL A 468 2.14 11.14 31.39
N CYS A 469 1.45 11.80 30.46
CA CYS A 469 0.07 12.24 30.65
C CYS A 469 -0.83 11.99 29.43
N ASP A 470 -0.36 11.31 28.38
CA ASP A 470 -1.24 10.89 27.28
C ASP A 470 -2.17 9.75 27.73
N PRO A 471 -3.51 9.93 27.73
CA PRO A 471 -4.46 8.90 28.15
C PRO A 471 -4.45 7.64 27.26
N VAL A 472 -3.90 7.68 26.04
CA VAL A 472 -3.72 6.48 25.21
C VAL A 472 -2.76 5.49 25.85
N LEU A 473 -1.77 5.97 26.63
CA LEU A 473 -0.85 5.11 27.37
C LEU A 473 -1.55 4.33 28.48
N ALA A 474 -2.62 4.88 29.09
CA ALA A 474 -3.44 4.14 30.03
C ALA A 474 -4.13 2.96 29.32
N HIS A 475 -4.71 3.16 28.13
CA HIS A 475 -5.30 2.05 27.37
C HIS A 475 -4.27 1.01 26.95
N CYS A 476 -3.06 1.43 26.55
CA CYS A 476 -1.96 0.51 26.25
C CYS A 476 -1.59 -0.36 27.46
N VAL A 477 -1.50 0.25 28.64
CA VAL A 477 -1.21 -0.46 29.89
C VAL A 477 -2.38 -1.35 30.33
N VAL A 478 -3.64 -1.02 30.04
CA VAL A 478 -4.80 -1.90 30.25
C VAL A 478 -4.70 -3.17 29.40
N VAL A 479 -4.40 -3.05 28.11
CA VAL A 479 -4.25 -4.22 27.21
C VAL A 479 -3.15 -5.18 27.70
N VAL A 480 -2.07 -4.64 28.27
CA VAL A 480 -1.01 -5.44 28.89
C VAL A 480 -1.44 -5.99 30.26
N ALA A 481 -2.19 -5.22 31.06
CA ALA A 481 -2.76 -5.67 32.33
C ALA A 481 -3.68 -6.87 32.13
N THR A 482 -4.58 -6.84 31.14
CA THR A 482 -5.52 -7.95 30.87
C THR A 482 -4.81 -9.23 30.42
N ILE A 483 -3.70 -9.12 29.68
CA ILE A 483 -2.82 -10.26 29.35
C ILE A 483 -2.20 -10.85 30.62
N HIS A 484 -1.62 -10.00 31.49
CA HIS A 484 -1.02 -10.44 32.75
C HIS A 484 -2.06 -11.02 33.74
N LEU A 485 -3.28 -10.48 33.75
CA LEU A 485 -4.42 -10.99 34.48
C LEU A 485 -4.78 -12.41 33.99
N GLN A 486 -4.93 -12.62 32.68
CA GLN A 486 -5.19 -13.95 32.12
C GLN A 486 -4.05 -14.94 32.42
N HIS A 487 -2.79 -14.52 32.33
CA HIS A 487 -1.64 -15.37 32.70
C HIS A 487 -1.53 -15.66 34.20
N SER A 488 -2.19 -14.89 35.08
CA SER A 488 -2.20 -15.14 36.54
C SER A 488 -3.01 -16.38 36.96
N PHE A 489 -3.80 -16.96 36.05
CA PHE A 489 -4.60 -18.17 36.32
C PHE A 489 -3.91 -19.48 35.86
N VAL A 490 -2.70 -19.40 35.33
CA VAL A 490 -1.89 -20.58 34.95
C VAL A 490 -1.48 -21.39 36.19
N GLU A 491 -1.43 -22.72 36.05
CA GLU A 491 -1.08 -23.66 37.13
C GLU A 491 0.34 -23.49 37.69
N ASP A 492 1.32 -23.22 36.82
CA ASP A 492 2.73 -22.99 37.17
C ASP A 492 2.86 -21.81 38.16
N PRO A 493 3.40 -22.03 39.38
CA PRO A 493 3.49 -20.99 40.40
C PRO A 493 4.52 -19.89 40.08
N ILE A 494 5.56 -20.20 39.30
CA ILE A 494 6.62 -19.25 38.90
C ILE A 494 6.08 -18.32 37.80
N LEU A 495 5.39 -18.88 36.81
CA LEU A 495 4.72 -18.09 35.77
C LEU A 495 3.58 -17.26 36.37
N ARG A 496 2.77 -17.84 37.28
CA ARG A 496 1.73 -17.14 38.03
C ARG A 496 2.29 -15.94 38.79
N GLY A 497 3.34 -16.13 39.60
CA GLY A 497 3.94 -15.05 40.38
C GLY A 497 4.47 -13.91 39.50
N LYS A 498 5.14 -14.24 38.38
CA LYS A 498 5.60 -13.26 37.39
C LYS A 498 4.43 -12.54 36.71
N ALA A 499 3.34 -13.25 36.42
CA ALA A 499 2.14 -12.65 35.83
C ALA A 499 1.45 -11.67 36.79
N GLN A 500 1.26 -12.07 38.06
CA GLN A 500 0.69 -11.23 39.12
C GLN A 500 1.52 -9.98 39.39
N ALA A 501 2.85 -10.09 39.45
CA ALA A 501 3.75 -8.93 39.59
C ALA A 501 3.65 -7.95 38.40
N GLY A 502 3.52 -8.47 37.17
CA GLY A 502 3.29 -7.64 35.99
C GLY A 502 1.93 -6.94 36.03
N PHE A 503 0.87 -7.64 36.44
CA PHE A 503 -0.47 -7.05 36.60
C PHE A 503 -0.48 -5.91 37.63
N GLU A 504 0.01 -6.16 38.85
CA GLU A 504 0.04 -5.13 39.90
C GLU A 504 0.88 -3.91 39.49
N LYS A 505 1.96 -4.11 38.72
CA LYS A 505 2.74 -3.01 38.15
C LYS A 505 1.95 -2.18 37.12
N CYS A 506 1.15 -2.81 36.25
CA CYS A 506 0.19 -2.09 35.41
C CYS A 506 -0.82 -1.30 36.25
N MET A 507 -1.38 -1.90 37.30
CA MET A 507 -2.35 -1.25 38.18
C MET A 507 -1.75 -0.06 38.94
N ASN A 508 -0.47 -0.10 39.32
CA ASN A 508 0.26 1.05 39.89
C ASN A 508 0.40 2.21 38.89
N PHE A 509 0.67 1.93 37.61
CA PHE A 509 0.71 2.97 36.57
C PHE A 509 -0.68 3.56 36.31
N LEU A 510 -1.72 2.73 36.24
CA LEU A 510 -3.10 3.18 36.08
C LEU A 510 -3.57 4.04 37.28
N ARG A 511 -3.18 3.69 38.52
CA ARG A 511 -3.41 4.55 39.70
C ARG A 511 -2.78 5.94 39.56
N LYS A 512 -1.55 6.04 39.04
CA LYS A 512 -0.90 7.33 38.75
C LYS A 512 -1.66 8.13 37.68
N MET A 513 -2.09 7.48 36.59
CA MET A 513 -2.86 8.15 35.53
C MET A 513 -4.28 8.57 35.99
N ALA A 514 -4.90 7.80 36.88
CA ALA A 514 -6.24 8.06 37.43
C ALA A 514 -6.32 9.35 38.27
N THR A 515 -5.21 9.85 38.84
CA THR A 515 -5.20 11.16 39.54
C THR A 515 -5.29 12.35 38.59
N ILE A 516 -5.18 12.12 37.28
CA ILE A 516 -5.23 13.14 36.22
C ILE A 516 -6.49 12.93 35.37
N TRP A 517 -6.79 11.70 34.99
CA TRP A 517 -7.79 11.37 33.97
C TRP A 517 -8.91 10.46 34.50
N PRO A 518 -10.19 10.92 34.46
CA PRO A 518 -11.33 10.08 34.83
C PRO A 518 -11.42 8.79 34.01
N CYS A 519 -11.09 8.83 32.72
CA CYS A 519 -11.04 7.62 31.89
C CYS A 519 -10.03 6.56 32.38
N ALA A 520 -8.90 6.97 32.97
CA ALA A 520 -7.95 6.04 33.57
C ALA A 520 -8.44 5.51 34.93
N ALA A 521 -9.25 6.27 35.66
CA ALA A 521 -9.94 5.79 36.86
C ALA A 521 -11.01 4.74 36.51
N ASN A 522 -11.80 4.95 35.45
CA ASN A 522 -12.76 3.96 34.94
C ASN A 522 -12.06 2.65 34.55
N MET A 523 -11.00 2.74 33.75
CA MET A 523 -10.15 1.59 33.38
C MET A 523 -9.60 0.84 34.61
N LEU A 524 -9.13 1.58 35.63
CA LEU A 524 -8.60 1.01 36.86
C LEU A 524 -9.68 0.26 37.64
N GLN A 525 -10.86 0.87 37.83
CA GLN A 525 -11.98 0.29 38.56
C GLN A 525 -12.44 -1.03 37.93
N GLU A 526 -12.70 -1.02 36.63
CA GLU A 526 -13.21 -2.20 35.91
C GLU A 526 -12.16 -3.32 35.81
N SER A 527 -10.87 -2.98 35.77
CA SER A 527 -9.78 -3.98 35.77
C SER A 527 -9.61 -4.73 37.10
N ILE A 528 -10.29 -4.33 38.18
CA ILE A 528 -10.20 -4.96 39.52
C ILE A 528 -11.24 -6.07 39.72
N VAL A 529 -12.28 -6.15 38.88
CA VAL A 529 -13.48 -6.98 39.13
C VAL A 529 -13.25 -8.46 38.78
N MET A 530 -12.47 -9.18 39.59
CA MET A 530 -12.55 -10.65 39.67
C MET A 530 -13.85 -11.06 40.38
N LYS A 531 -14.70 -11.87 39.74
CA LYS A 531 -15.88 -12.43 40.39
C LYS A 531 -15.53 -13.81 40.98
N PRO A 532 -15.74 -14.04 42.31
CA PRO A 532 -15.71 -15.38 42.85
C PRO A 532 -16.94 -16.15 42.33
N ASN A 533 -16.74 -17.41 41.95
CA ASN A 533 -17.82 -18.26 41.46
C ASN A 533 -18.82 -18.54 42.60
N PRO A 534 -20.16 -18.42 42.40
CA PRO A 534 -21.14 -18.71 43.44
C PRO A 534 -21.02 -20.16 43.94
N GLU A 535 -21.11 -20.34 45.26
CA GLU A 535 -20.93 -21.64 45.90
C GLU A 535 -22.03 -22.63 45.47
N GLN A 536 -21.65 -23.74 44.83
CA GLN A 536 -22.50 -24.92 44.79
C GLN A 536 -22.33 -25.66 46.13
N PRO A 537 -23.41 -25.86 46.92
CA PRO A 537 -23.32 -26.49 48.23
C PRO A 537 -23.07 -27.99 48.09
N GLY A 538 -21.79 -28.39 48.09
CA GLY A 538 -21.40 -29.81 48.04
C GLY A 538 -19.91 -30.10 47.85
N ASP A 539 -19.14 -29.22 47.22
CA ASP A 539 -17.72 -29.49 46.92
C ASP A 539 -16.74 -28.98 48.01
N SER A 540 -15.58 -29.64 48.08
CA SER A 540 -14.61 -29.55 49.15
C SER A 540 -13.62 -28.37 49.01
N THR A 541 -12.97 -28.01 50.12
CA THR A 541 -12.32 -26.71 50.34
C THR A 541 -10.94 -26.52 49.67
N GLN A 542 -10.74 -27.01 48.45
CA GLN A 542 -9.43 -26.94 47.75
C GLN A 542 -9.39 -26.23 46.38
N ASN A 543 -10.50 -25.92 45.71
CA ASN A 543 -10.47 -25.20 44.42
C ASN A 543 -11.46 -24.02 44.34
N ARG A 544 -11.02 -22.84 44.77
CA ARG A 544 -11.70 -21.57 44.44
C ARG A 544 -11.42 -21.20 42.98
N SER A 545 -12.31 -21.60 42.08
CA SER A 545 -12.31 -21.13 40.69
C SER A 545 -12.69 -19.63 40.64
N PHE A 546 -11.80 -18.80 40.09
CA PHE A 546 -12.10 -17.40 39.78
C PHE A 546 -12.60 -17.30 38.33
N SER A 547 -13.59 -16.45 38.07
CA SER A 547 -14.06 -16.15 36.72
C SER A 547 -13.79 -14.69 36.34
N ILE A 548 -13.36 -14.49 35.09
CA ILE A 548 -13.22 -13.16 34.49
C ILE A 548 -14.53 -12.86 33.78
N ASP A 549 -15.10 -11.66 33.99
CA ASP A 549 -16.26 -11.21 33.25
C ASP A 549 -15.87 -10.92 31.79
N SER A 550 -16.38 -11.74 30.86
CA SER A 550 -16.00 -11.69 29.44
C SER A 550 -16.50 -10.44 28.73
N GLN A 551 -17.63 -9.87 29.15
CA GLN A 551 -18.15 -8.63 28.58
C GLN A 551 -17.33 -7.44 29.08
N LEU A 552 -16.94 -7.45 30.35
CA LEU A 552 -16.06 -6.43 30.92
C LEU A 552 -14.67 -6.44 30.30
N LEU A 553 -14.08 -7.64 30.16
CA LEU A 553 -12.80 -7.83 29.47
C LEU A 553 -12.84 -7.32 28.02
N TRP A 554 -13.93 -7.56 27.28
CA TRP A 554 -14.07 -7.02 25.93
C TRP A 554 -14.19 -5.49 25.91
N ASN A 555 -14.93 -4.91 26.87
CA ASN A 555 -15.06 -3.46 27.01
C ASN A 555 -13.73 -2.77 27.34
N LEU A 556 -12.89 -3.37 28.20
CA LEU A 556 -11.54 -2.88 28.51
C LEU A 556 -10.61 -2.86 27.29
N LEU A 557 -10.76 -3.80 26.34
CA LEU A 557 -9.95 -3.86 25.12
C LEU A 557 -10.38 -2.86 24.04
N ILE A 558 -11.61 -2.33 24.11
CA ILE A 558 -12.14 -1.32 23.19
C ILE A 558 -12.04 0.06 23.84
N TYR A 559 -11.08 0.89 23.39
CA TYR A 559 -10.73 2.16 24.06
C TYR A 559 -11.93 3.08 24.35
N ASP A 560 -12.84 3.28 23.38
CA ASP A 560 -14.03 4.12 23.52
C ASP A 560 -15.09 3.58 24.50
N ARG A 561 -15.01 2.28 24.86
CA ARG A 561 -15.81 1.65 25.94
C ARG A 561 -15.06 1.64 27.27
N ALA A 562 -13.77 1.30 27.27
CA ALA A 562 -12.90 1.31 28.45
C ALA A 562 -12.83 2.67 29.15
N VAL A 563 -13.13 3.74 28.40
CA VAL A 563 -13.20 5.14 28.85
C VAL A 563 -14.52 5.49 29.56
N ARG A 564 -15.56 4.66 29.47
CA ARG A 564 -16.91 4.89 30.02
C ARG A 564 -17.15 4.10 31.32
N PRO A 565 -17.90 4.64 32.30
CA PRO A 565 -18.28 3.88 33.50
C PRO A 565 -19.45 2.90 33.24
N ASP A 566 -20.26 3.16 32.21
CA ASP A 566 -21.40 2.32 31.83
C ASP A 566 -21.65 2.33 30.30
N ALA A 567 -22.05 1.17 29.76
CA ALA A 567 -22.20 0.99 28.32
C ALA A 567 -23.52 1.54 27.75
N GLU A 568 -24.51 1.84 28.59
CA GLU A 568 -25.83 2.31 28.16
C GLU A 568 -25.85 3.78 27.68
N TRP A 569 -24.81 4.55 28.00
CA TRP A 569 -24.78 6.01 27.83
C TRP A 569 -24.76 6.52 26.38
N ASP A 570 -24.61 5.65 25.37
CA ASP A 570 -24.79 6.05 23.95
C ASP A 570 -26.20 6.60 23.66
N GLN A 571 -27.18 6.24 24.50
CA GLN A 571 -28.52 6.83 24.45
C GLN A 571 -28.59 8.28 24.99
N SER A 572 -27.52 8.87 25.53
CA SER A 572 -27.60 10.16 26.24
C SER A 572 -27.56 11.39 25.33
N MET A 573 -26.91 11.32 24.17
CA MET A 573 -26.89 12.45 23.21
C MET A 573 -28.26 12.59 22.49
N PHE A 574 -28.98 11.47 22.38
CA PHE A 574 -30.27 11.40 21.70
C PHE A 574 -31.40 11.54 22.74
N GLY A 575 -32.26 12.54 22.55
CA GLY A 575 -33.45 12.73 23.39
C GLY A 575 -34.37 11.50 23.35
N SER A 576 -35.32 11.40 24.28
CA SER A 576 -36.24 10.25 24.39
C SER A 576 -37.01 9.92 23.10
N THR A 577 -37.21 10.90 22.21
CA THR A 577 -37.81 10.73 20.86
C THR A 577 -36.91 10.04 19.83
N LEU A 578 -35.62 9.86 20.15
CA LEU A 578 -34.60 9.22 19.31
C LEU A 578 -33.89 8.06 20.03
N LYS A 579 -34.33 7.71 21.26
CA LYS A 579 -33.95 6.46 21.89
C LYS A 579 -34.71 5.31 21.24
N SER A 580 -34.00 4.25 20.88
CA SER A 580 -34.61 2.94 20.61
C SER A 580 -34.99 2.27 21.93
N ASP A 581 -36.12 1.57 21.97
CA ASP A 581 -36.47 0.69 23.10
C ASP A 581 -35.51 -0.52 23.15
N VAL A 582 -34.45 -0.40 23.96
CA VAL A 582 -33.42 -1.45 24.13
C VAL A 582 -33.94 -2.65 24.97
N SER A 583 -35.11 -2.51 25.60
CA SER A 583 -35.78 -3.60 26.33
C SER A 583 -36.02 -4.85 25.45
N GLU A 584 -36.49 -4.68 24.20
CA GLU A 584 -36.68 -5.81 23.26
C GLU A 584 -35.36 -6.36 22.68
N LEU A 585 -34.26 -5.60 22.76
CA LEU A 585 -32.94 -6.09 22.37
C LEU A 585 -32.34 -6.98 23.46
N SER A 586 -32.51 -6.63 24.75
CA SER A 586 -32.00 -7.43 25.87
C SER A 586 -32.51 -8.87 25.94
N SER A 587 -33.69 -9.15 25.35
CA SER A 587 -34.28 -10.49 25.27
C SER A 587 -33.84 -11.30 24.03
N THR A 588 -33.17 -10.65 23.07
CA THR A 588 -32.64 -11.28 21.84
C THR A 588 -31.12 -11.17 21.70
N GLU A 589 -30.44 -10.47 22.61
CA GLU A 589 -29.02 -10.67 22.90
C GLU A 589 -28.81 -12.09 23.48
N GLY A 590 -28.52 -13.03 22.58
CA GLY A 590 -28.36 -14.44 22.90
C GLY A 590 -27.23 -14.69 23.91
N ARG A 591 -27.62 -14.85 25.18
CA ARG A 591 -26.86 -15.41 26.31
C ARG A 591 -25.33 -15.20 26.25
N ALA A 592 -24.85 -14.26 27.06
CA ALA A 592 -23.46 -14.28 27.54
C ALA A 592 -23.08 -15.60 28.25
N ALA A 593 -24.08 -16.39 28.67
CA ALA A 593 -23.92 -17.77 29.14
C ALA A 593 -23.53 -18.81 28.05
N GLU A 594 -23.17 -18.39 26.82
CA GLU A 594 -22.53 -19.26 25.82
C GLU A 594 -21.02 -19.01 25.67
N PHE A 595 -20.42 -18.10 26.46
CA PHE A 595 -18.96 -17.93 26.56
C PHE A 595 -18.30 -18.99 27.48
N ASP A 596 -18.74 -20.24 27.35
CA ASP A 596 -18.46 -21.32 28.28
C ASP A 596 -16.95 -21.68 28.33
N LEU A 597 -16.29 -21.25 29.40
CA LEU A 597 -14.94 -21.66 29.79
C LEU A 597 -13.89 -21.58 28.67
N VAL A 598 -13.62 -20.34 28.20
CA VAL A 598 -12.27 -19.97 27.74
C VAL A 598 -11.32 -20.28 28.90
N GLY A 599 -10.41 -21.23 28.68
CA GLY A 599 -9.64 -21.85 29.76
C GLY A 599 -8.82 -20.86 30.58
N SER A 600 -8.80 -21.06 31.90
CA SER A 600 -7.94 -20.34 32.85
C SER A 600 -6.43 -20.57 32.62
N ALA A 601 -6.07 -21.67 31.95
CA ALA A 601 -4.74 -21.85 31.38
C ALA A 601 -4.69 -21.21 29.99
N GLY A 602 -3.69 -20.34 29.77
CA GLY A 602 -3.53 -19.54 28.55
C GLY A 602 -3.25 -20.34 27.27
N ILE A 603 -2.83 -19.65 26.21
CA ILE A 603 -2.75 -20.18 24.82
C ILE A 603 -2.11 -21.58 24.73
N SER A 604 -1.07 -21.86 25.53
CA SER A 604 -0.36 -23.15 25.57
C SER A 604 -1.15 -24.35 26.11
N ARG A 605 -2.33 -24.15 26.72
CA ARG A 605 -3.27 -25.22 27.14
C ARG A 605 -4.73 -24.91 26.78
N HIS A 606 -4.96 -24.01 25.84
CA HIS A 606 -6.31 -23.64 25.41
C HIS A 606 -7.00 -24.82 24.70
N LYS A 607 -8.30 -25.05 24.94
CA LYS A 607 -9.11 -26.17 24.40
C LYS A 607 -9.23 -26.24 22.85
N ALA A 608 -8.47 -25.44 22.11
CA ALA A 608 -8.33 -25.47 20.66
C ALA A 608 -6.97 -26.04 20.19
N MET A 609 -6.08 -26.42 21.12
CA MET A 609 -4.86 -27.17 20.84
C MET A 609 -5.14 -28.67 21.09
N PRO A 610 -4.85 -29.57 20.15
CA PRO A 610 -4.76 -31.00 20.44
C PRO A 610 -3.60 -31.26 21.42
N ASN A 611 -3.81 -32.13 22.42
CA ASN A 611 -2.74 -32.55 23.35
C ASN A 611 -1.59 -33.29 22.62
N GLU A 612 -1.86 -33.77 21.41
CA GLU A 612 -0.96 -34.57 20.56
C GLU A 612 -0.13 -33.71 19.60
N ALA A 613 -0.27 -32.37 19.63
CA ALA A 613 0.49 -31.47 18.77
C ALA A 613 1.96 -31.41 19.21
N ALA A 614 2.81 -32.22 18.59
CA ALA A 614 4.24 -32.28 18.84
C ALA A 614 4.92 -30.92 18.59
N VAL A 615 5.20 -30.19 19.68
CA VAL A 615 5.90 -28.89 19.67
C VAL A 615 7.39 -29.06 19.36
N TRP A 616 7.93 -30.25 19.62
CA TRP A 616 9.31 -30.65 19.42
C TRP A 616 9.35 -31.94 18.59
N PRO A 617 10.45 -32.27 17.91
CA PRO A 617 10.65 -33.61 17.38
C PRO A 617 10.49 -34.64 18.51
N PRO A 618 9.87 -35.81 18.28
CA PRO A 618 10.05 -36.94 19.17
C PRO A 618 11.54 -37.31 19.24
N ASP A 619 11.94 -37.94 20.35
CA ASP A 619 13.26 -38.51 20.64
C ASP A 619 14.39 -37.56 21.10
N GLU A 620 14.11 -36.27 21.37
CA GLU A 620 14.96 -35.47 22.29
C GLU A 620 14.51 -35.66 23.75
N GLU A 621 15.14 -36.60 24.47
CA GLU A 621 14.88 -36.82 25.90
C GLU A 621 15.28 -35.60 26.76
N THR A 622 14.34 -35.12 27.59
CA THR A 622 14.54 -33.95 28.44
C THR A 622 15.38 -34.26 29.69
N VAL A 623 16.70 -34.09 29.59
CA VAL A 623 17.58 -34.06 30.76
C VAL A 623 17.17 -32.89 31.68
N PRO A 624 16.72 -33.14 32.93
CA PRO A 624 16.29 -32.05 33.81
C PRO A 624 17.48 -31.23 34.29
N ALA A 625 17.52 -29.95 33.91
CA ALA A 625 18.57 -29.02 34.32
C ALA A 625 18.48 -28.70 35.82
N THR A 626 19.09 -29.55 36.64
CA THR A 626 19.37 -29.28 38.06
C THR A 626 20.55 -28.31 38.15
N LEU A 627 20.33 -27.17 38.81
CA LEU A 627 21.38 -26.19 39.11
C LEU A 627 22.20 -26.66 40.33
N PRO A 628 23.53 -26.78 40.23
CA PRO A 628 24.41 -26.84 41.39
C PRO A 628 24.79 -25.41 41.82
N GLU A 629 24.77 -25.15 43.13
CA GLU A 629 25.30 -23.91 43.71
C GLU A 629 26.84 -23.95 43.81
N SER A 630 27.41 -22.80 44.20
CA SER A 630 28.85 -22.54 44.38
C SER A 630 29.63 -23.56 45.23
N ASN A 631 30.90 -23.83 44.88
CA ASN A 631 32.06 -23.24 45.57
C ASN A 631 33.41 -23.50 44.82
N PRO A 632 34.61 -23.04 45.28
CA PRO A 632 35.64 -22.55 44.35
C PRO A 632 37.02 -23.24 44.41
N LEU A 633 37.92 -22.76 43.53
CA LEU A 633 39.40 -22.82 43.60
C LEU A 633 40.11 -24.20 43.61
N SER A 634 40.67 -24.58 42.46
CA SER A 634 41.99 -25.24 42.38
C SER A 634 42.61 -25.17 40.97
N GLU A 635 43.82 -24.63 40.88
CA GLU A 635 44.75 -24.61 39.72
C GLU A 635 45.82 -25.73 39.88
N PRO A 636 46.83 -25.94 38.98
CA PRO A 636 47.02 -25.46 37.60
C PRO A 636 47.51 -26.52 36.57
N GLY A 637 47.61 -26.13 35.29
CA GLY A 637 48.45 -26.78 34.25
C GLY A 637 47.72 -27.72 33.26
N LEU A 638 48.21 -27.96 32.03
CA LEU A 638 49.40 -27.41 31.35
C LEU A 638 49.26 -27.53 29.81
N GLY A 639 49.69 -26.50 29.06
CA GLY A 639 49.96 -26.55 27.62
C GLY A 639 48.77 -26.20 26.70
N THR A 640 48.96 -25.59 25.52
CA THR A 640 50.18 -24.97 24.94
C THR A 640 49.77 -23.86 23.96
N PHE A 641 50.64 -22.86 23.80
CA PHE A 641 50.41 -21.65 23.00
C PHE A 641 50.03 -21.93 21.52
N GLY A 642 49.06 -21.17 21.01
CA GLY A 642 48.90 -20.95 19.56
C GLY A 642 49.81 -19.81 19.06
N PRO A 643 50.06 -19.71 17.74
CA PRO A 643 50.92 -18.68 17.17
C PRO A 643 50.31 -17.27 17.25
N SER A 644 51.18 -16.27 17.36
CA SER A 644 50.83 -14.85 17.49
C SER A 644 50.61 -14.13 16.14
N PHE A 645 50.12 -12.90 16.23
CA PHE A 645 49.47 -12.13 15.15
C PHE A 645 50.40 -11.55 14.06
N GLU A 646 51.64 -12.01 13.92
CA GLU A 646 52.67 -11.32 13.10
C GLU A 646 53.37 -12.19 12.03
N ASP A 647 53.23 -13.52 12.05
CA ASP A 647 54.13 -14.46 11.32
C ASP A 647 53.68 -14.97 9.93
N ILE A 648 52.69 -14.36 9.26
CA ILE A 648 52.30 -14.77 7.88
C ILE A 648 52.18 -13.57 6.92
N PHE A 649 53.33 -12.95 6.63
CA PHE A 649 53.51 -12.06 5.48
C PHE A 649 54.96 -12.10 4.97
N PHE A 650 55.34 -13.16 4.22
CA PHE A 650 56.29 -13.10 3.08
C PHE A 650 56.56 -14.50 2.50
N GLU A 651 55.85 -14.86 1.44
CA GLU A 651 56.36 -15.79 0.42
C GLU A 651 55.71 -15.41 -0.92
N GLY A 652 56.46 -15.43 -2.02
CA GLY A 652 55.96 -14.86 -3.27
C GLY A 652 56.62 -15.41 -4.53
N HIS A 653 55.83 -16.13 -5.33
CA HIS A 653 55.93 -16.34 -6.78
C HIS A 653 54.74 -17.23 -7.22
N PRO A 654 54.29 -17.21 -8.50
CA PRO A 654 54.42 -16.18 -9.53
C PRO A 654 53.05 -15.55 -9.88
N LEU A 655 52.99 -14.67 -10.89
CA LEU A 655 51.76 -14.01 -11.34
C LEU A 655 50.81 -14.96 -12.10
N THR A 656 49.88 -15.60 -11.40
CA THR A 656 48.62 -16.11 -11.98
C THR A 656 47.51 -15.08 -11.79
N MET A 657 46.73 -14.80 -12.84
CA MET A 657 45.54 -13.94 -12.73
C MET A 657 44.56 -14.52 -11.70
N PRO A 658 44.06 -13.73 -10.72
CA PRO A 658 43.17 -14.25 -9.69
C PRO A 658 41.84 -14.70 -10.30
N SER A 659 41.36 -15.88 -9.91
CA SER A 659 40.08 -16.40 -10.40
C SER A 659 38.91 -15.55 -9.91
N ARG A 660 37.99 -15.15 -10.80
CA ARG A 660 36.78 -14.35 -10.52
C ARG A 660 35.73 -15.07 -9.64
N ARG A 661 36.09 -16.15 -8.94
CA ARG A 661 35.15 -17.02 -8.22
C ARG A 661 34.77 -16.45 -6.85
N THR A 662 33.57 -15.89 -6.77
CA THR A 662 32.93 -15.48 -5.51
C THR A 662 32.91 -16.64 -4.50
N PRO A 663 33.45 -16.48 -3.28
CA PRO A 663 33.39 -17.52 -2.24
C PRO A 663 31.96 -17.87 -1.82
N LYS A 664 31.74 -19.10 -1.33
CA LYS A 664 30.40 -19.60 -0.95
C LYS A 664 29.77 -18.86 0.24
N ASP A 665 30.61 -18.36 1.15
CA ASP A 665 30.22 -17.55 2.31
C ASP A 665 30.29 -16.03 2.06
N ALA A 666 30.59 -15.60 0.83
CA ALA A 666 30.60 -14.18 0.48
C ALA A 666 29.18 -13.65 0.18
N PRO A 667 28.90 -12.36 0.49
CA PRO A 667 27.58 -11.78 0.25
C PRO A 667 27.34 -11.52 -1.25
N ILE A 668 26.30 -12.16 -1.80
CA ILE A 668 25.81 -11.94 -3.16
C ILE A 668 24.51 -11.14 -3.09
N VAL A 669 24.43 -10.05 -3.86
CA VAL A 669 23.24 -9.20 -3.90
C VAL A 669 22.62 -9.21 -5.29
N ILE A 670 21.37 -9.65 -5.39
CA ILE A 670 20.63 -9.84 -6.64
C ILE A 670 19.59 -8.74 -6.76
N VAL A 671 19.53 -8.04 -7.89
CA VAL A 671 18.57 -6.95 -8.12
C VAL A 671 17.51 -7.38 -9.13
N GLY A 672 16.26 -7.48 -8.67
CA GLY A 672 15.08 -7.88 -9.46
C GLY A 672 14.49 -9.20 -8.98
N ALA A 673 13.37 -9.15 -8.25
CA ALA A 673 12.64 -10.32 -7.75
C ALA A 673 11.69 -10.93 -8.82
N GLY A 674 12.14 -10.96 -10.07
CA GLY A 674 11.50 -11.65 -11.19
C GLY A 674 12.12 -13.02 -11.48
N VAL A 675 11.67 -13.67 -12.56
CA VAL A 675 12.07 -15.05 -12.90
C VAL A 675 13.60 -15.27 -12.95
N PHE A 676 14.38 -14.33 -13.48
CA PHE A 676 15.84 -14.41 -13.49
C PHE A 676 16.43 -14.39 -12.08
N GLY A 677 16.13 -13.35 -11.29
CA GLY A 677 16.74 -13.17 -9.98
C GLY A 677 16.30 -14.23 -8.95
N LEU A 678 15.04 -14.63 -8.96
CA LEU A 678 14.52 -15.68 -8.08
C LEU A 678 15.10 -17.07 -8.43
N SER A 679 15.13 -17.45 -9.71
CA SER A 679 15.70 -18.76 -10.09
C SER A 679 17.22 -18.79 -9.86
N THR A 680 17.91 -17.66 -10.04
CA THR A 680 19.33 -17.52 -9.66
C THR A 680 19.52 -17.65 -8.15
N ALA A 681 18.69 -16.98 -7.33
CA ALA A 681 18.77 -17.08 -5.88
C ALA A 681 18.56 -18.53 -5.39
N LEU A 682 17.52 -19.20 -5.89
CA LEU A 682 17.22 -20.60 -5.57
C LEU A 682 18.38 -21.52 -5.94
N GLU A 683 18.89 -21.43 -7.17
CA GLU A 683 19.96 -22.31 -7.64
C GLU A 683 21.30 -22.03 -6.93
N LEU A 684 21.69 -20.77 -6.72
CA LEU A 684 22.91 -20.45 -5.97
C LEU A 684 22.82 -20.97 -4.52
N THR A 685 21.64 -20.90 -3.89
CA THR A 685 21.41 -21.48 -2.56
C THR A 685 21.50 -23.01 -2.59
N LYS A 686 20.86 -23.68 -3.57
CA LYS A 686 21.03 -25.13 -3.82
C LYS A 686 22.50 -25.52 -4.06
N ARG A 687 23.31 -24.63 -4.62
CA ARG A 687 24.77 -24.77 -4.84
C ARG A 687 25.63 -24.34 -3.63
N GLY A 688 25.03 -24.11 -2.46
CA GLY A 688 25.72 -23.86 -1.20
C GLY A 688 26.22 -22.43 -1.00
N TYR A 689 25.77 -21.43 -1.77
CA TYR A 689 26.00 -20.02 -1.44
C TYR A 689 25.11 -19.61 -0.26
N ARG A 690 25.69 -19.11 0.83
CA ARG A 690 24.97 -18.94 2.12
C ARG A 690 24.44 -17.53 2.41
N ARG A 691 24.84 -16.51 1.65
CA ARG A 691 24.52 -15.10 1.92
C ARG A 691 23.98 -14.42 0.66
N ILE A 692 22.74 -14.74 0.31
CA ILE A 692 22.05 -14.17 -0.85
C ILE A 692 20.96 -13.21 -0.38
N THR A 693 20.99 -11.98 -0.91
CA THR A 693 19.98 -10.95 -0.65
C THR A 693 19.39 -10.46 -1.99
N VAL A 694 18.07 -10.55 -2.14
CA VAL A 694 17.33 -10.11 -3.33
C VAL A 694 16.66 -8.75 -3.05
N LEU A 695 16.95 -7.75 -3.88
CA LEU A 695 16.38 -6.41 -3.84
C LEU A 695 15.37 -6.20 -4.97
N ASP A 696 14.22 -5.65 -4.66
CA ASP A 696 13.26 -5.13 -5.65
C ASP A 696 12.47 -3.95 -5.08
N ARG A 697 11.71 -3.26 -5.94
CA ARG A 697 10.76 -2.22 -5.56
C ARG A 697 9.53 -2.80 -4.84
N PHE A 698 9.16 -4.04 -5.16
CA PHE A 698 8.02 -4.75 -4.58
C PHE A 698 8.42 -6.14 -4.08
N LEU A 699 7.72 -6.68 -3.07
CA LEU A 699 7.87 -8.10 -2.73
C LEU A 699 7.43 -9.00 -3.91
N PRO A 700 8.07 -10.15 -4.13
CA PRO A 700 7.60 -11.12 -5.12
C PRO A 700 6.23 -11.71 -4.72
N PRO A 701 5.33 -11.99 -5.67
CA PRO A 701 5.43 -11.72 -7.11
C PRO A 701 5.27 -10.22 -7.46
N VAL A 702 6.31 -9.66 -8.09
CA VAL A 702 6.42 -8.24 -8.45
C VAL A 702 5.29 -7.80 -9.41
N PRO A 703 4.38 -6.89 -9.06
CA PRO A 703 3.13 -6.66 -9.81
C PRO A 703 3.28 -6.16 -11.26
N ASP A 704 4.35 -5.42 -11.57
CA ASP A 704 4.68 -4.96 -12.93
C ASP A 704 5.87 -5.71 -13.57
N GLY A 705 6.39 -6.75 -12.90
CA GLY A 705 7.39 -7.66 -13.46
C GLY A 705 6.80 -8.49 -14.60
N SER A 706 7.51 -8.62 -15.71
CA SER A 706 7.00 -9.34 -16.89
C SER A 706 6.83 -10.85 -16.69
N SER A 707 7.53 -11.44 -15.72
CA SER A 707 7.28 -12.81 -15.26
C SER A 707 5.99 -12.99 -14.47
N VAL A 708 5.28 -11.92 -14.08
CA VAL A 708 4.08 -11.98 -13.25
C VAL A 708 2.85 -11.58 -14.05
N ASP A 709 1.97 -12.56 -14.27
CA ASP A 709 0.72 -12.44 -15.00
C ASP A 709 -0.18 -13.66 -14.71
N ILE A 710 -1.45 -13.64 -15.10
CA ILE A 710 -2.36 -14.80 -14.89
C ILE A 710 -2.05 -15.98 -15.82
N SER A 711 -1.29 -15.74 -16.90
CA SER A 711 -0.88 -16.79 -17.84
C SER A 711 0.33 -16.37 -18.69
N ARG A 712 1.20 -17.34 -19.02
CA ARG A 712 2.31 -17.22 -19.97
C ARG A 712 2.42 -18.47 -20.84
N ILE A 713 2.85 -18.32 -22.11
CA ILE A 713 2.98 -19.43 -23.06
C ILE A 713 4.13 -20.35 -22.64
N ILE A 714 3.85 -21.64 -22.52
CA ILE A 714 4.83 -22.73 -22.38
C ILE A 714 4.84 -23.51 -23.69
N ARG A 715 6.02 -23.73 -24.27
CA ARG A 715 6.21 -24.43 -25.55
C ARG A 715 7.65 -24.93 -25.65
N VAL A 716 7.90 -25.91 -26.52
CA VAL A 716 9.25 -26.42 -26.86
C VAL A 716 9.77 -25.92 -28.22
N ASP A 717 8.92 -25.28 -29.02
CA ASP A 717 9.18 -24.86 -30.39
C ASP A 717 10.11 -23.64 -30.45
N TYR A 718 11.23 -23.79 -31.16
CA TYR A 718 12.23 -22.74 -31.36
C TYR A 718 13.00 -22.92 -32.67
N ALA A 719 13.23 -21.83 -33.39
CA ALA A 719 14.14 -21.74 -34.54
C ALA A 719 15.65 -21.87 -34.18
N ASP A 720 15.96 -21.98 -32.88
CA ASP A 720 17.30 -22.10 -32.33
C ASP A 720 17.40 -23.42 -31.53
N PRO A 721 18.32 -24.35 -31.89
CA PRO A 721 18.46 -25.63 -31.21
C PRO A 721 18.76 -25.53 -29.72
N VAL A 722 19.49 -24.50 -29.26
CA VAL A 722 19.84 -24.31 -27.85
C VAL A 722 18.59 -23.99 -27.04
N TYR A 723 17.74 -23.08 -27.54
CA TYR A 723 16.47 -22.77 -26.87
C TYR A 723 15.45 -23.89 -26.99
N SER A 724 15.44 -24.68 -28.08
CA SER A 724 14.59 -25.88 -28.16
C SER A 724 15.00 -26.92 -27.10
N GLN A 725 16.30 -27.21 -26.96
CA GLN A 725 16.80 -28.13 -25.93
C GLN A 725 16.50 -27.61 -24.51
N MET A 726 16.83 -26.34 -24.22
CA MET A 726 16.53 -25.71 -22.93
C MET A 726 15.02 -25.72 -22.62
N ALA A 727 14.15 -25.64 -23.63
CA ALA A 727 12.71 -25.69 -23.47
C ALA A 727 12.19 -27.12 -23.24
N ARG A 728 12.83 -28.15 -23.83
CA ARG A 728 12.56 -29.57 -23.53
C ARG A 728 12.90 -29.91 -22.07
N GLU A 729 14.01 -29.37 -21.56
CA GLU A 729 14.38 -29.49 -20.14
C GLU A 729 13.38 -28.73 -19.25
N ALA A 730 13.02 -27.49 -19.60
CA ALA A 730 12.02 -26.72 -18.86
C ALA A 730 10.65 -27.42 -18.81
N TYR A 731 10.22 -28.03 -19.92
CA TYR A 731 8.98 -28.80 -20.02
C TYR A 731 8.93 -29.98 -19.03
N GLN A 732 10.06 -30.63 -18.75
CA GLN A 732 10.13 -31.67 -17.72
C GLN A 732 9.82 -31.09 -16.33
N GLY A 733 10.37 -29.91 -16.01
CA GLY A 733 10.07 -29.19 -14.76
C GLY A 733 8.61 -28.71 -14.67
N TRP A 734 8.00 -28.29 -15.78
CA TRP A 734 6.57 -27.94 -15.84
C TRP A 734 5.63 -29.13 -15.66
N ASN A 735 6.09 -30.36 -15.95
CA ASN A 735 5.35 -31.60 -15.67
C ASN A 735 5.77 -32.27 -14.34
N GLY A 736 6.67 -31.63 -13.59
CA GLY A 736 7.18 -32.09 -12.30
C GLY A 736 7.00 -31.03 -11.22
N GLU A 737 8.09 -30.34 -10.84
CA GLU A 737 8.12 -29.34 -9.76
C GLU A 737 7.06 -28.23 -9.87
N TYR A 738 6.61 -27.90 -11.09
CA TYR A 738 5.62 -26.84 -11.35
C TYR A 738 4.31 -27.35 -12.01
N SER A 739 3.96 -28.62 -11.81
CA SER A 739 2.75 -29.27 -12.38
C SER A 739 1.47 -28.49 -12.14
N ASP A 740 1.28 -28.01 -10.92
CA ASP A 740 0.02 -27.40 -10.45
C ASP A 740 -0.24 -26.04 -11.11
N HIS A 741 0.82 -25.44 -11.67
CA HIS A 741 0.75 -24.20 -12.43
C HIS A 741 0.73 -24.43 -13.95
N PHE A 742 1.04 -25.62 -14.46
CA PHE A 742 1.09 -25.90 -15.91
C PHE A 742 -0.22 -26.48 -16.45
N HIS A 743 -0.61 -26.01 -17.62
CA HIS A 743 -1.82 -26.42 -18.33
C HIS A 743 -1.47 -26.71 -19.80
N GLU A 744 -1.29 -28.00 -20.10
CA GLU A 744 -1.01 -28.53 -21.45
C GLU A 744 -2.27 -28.49 -22.33
N SER A 745 -2.66 -27.29 -22.76
CA SER A 745 -3.78 -27.06 -23.67
C SER A 745 -3.48 -27.38 -25.13
N GLY A 746 -2.24 -27.73 -25.45
CA GLY A 746 -1.69 -27.60 -26.80
C GLY A 746 -1.40 -26.14 -27.16
N PHE A 747 -0.56 -25.97 -28.18
CA PHE A 747 -0.11 -24.70 -28.73
C PHE A 747 -0.23 -24.69 -30.26
N VAL A 748 -0.94 -23.70 -30.81
CA VAL A 748 -1.17 -23.54 -32.25
C VAL A 748 -0.47 -22.27 -32.74
N MET A 749 0.36 -22.43 -33.76
CA MET A 749 1.14 -21.39 -34.40
C MET A 749 0.59 -21.13 -35.80
N LEU A 750 -0.05 -19.99 -36.00
CA LEU A 750 -0.64 -19.55 -37.27
C LEU A 750 0.31 -18.58 -37.99
N ALA A 751 0.32 -18.63 -39.32
CA ALA A 751 1.04 -17.66 -40.16
C ALA A 751 0.40 -17.52 -41.55
N SER A 752 0.86 -16.54 -42.34
CA SER A 752 0.47 -16.46 -43.75
C SER A 752 0.94 -17.68 -44.54
N ARG A 753 0.23 -18.03 -45.61
CA ARG A 753 0.65 -19.05 -46.56
C ARG A 753 1.87 -18.65 -47.40
N ASP A 754 2.26 -17.37 -47.37
CA ASP A 754 3.50 -16.86 -47.97
C ASP A 754 4.78 -17.32 -47.23
N GLY A 755 4.64 -18.06 -46.12
CA GLY A 755 5.75 -18.60 -45.31
C GLY A 755 6.06 -17.77 -44.06
N ASN A 756 6.92 -18.30 -43.19
CA ASN A 756 7.44 -17.58 -42.04
C ASN A 756 8.77 -18.19 -41.60
N LEU A 757 9.87 -17.50 -41.89
CA LEU A 757 11.25 -17.97 -41.68
C LEU A 757 11.56 -18.44 -40.24
N TRP A 758 10.79 -18.01 -39.24
CA TRP A 758 10.92 -18.49 -37.86
C TRP A 758 10.23 -19.84 -37.66
N LEU A 759 9.00 -20.00 -38.17
CA LEU A 759 8.29 -21.28 -38.16
C LEU A 759 9.00 -22.33 -39.01
N ASP A 760 9.48 -21.95 -40.19
CA ASP A 760 10.15 -22.87 -41.11
C ASP A 760 11.41 -23.48 -40.46
N LYS A 761 12.22 -22.65 -39.79
CA LYS A 761 13.35 -23.12 -38.95
C LYS A 761 12.91 -23.88 -37.71
N ALA A 762 11.78 -23.52 -37.08
CA ALA A 762 11.27 -24.27 -35.94
C ALA A 762 10.82 -25.69 -36.33
N LYS A 763 10.29 -25.89 -37.55
CA LYS A 763 10.02 -27.21 -38.13
C LYS A 763 11.32 -27.99 -38.38
N GLU A 764 12.35 -27.36 -38.96
CA GLU A 764 13.67 -27.97 -39.16
C GLU A 764 14.28 -28.47 -37.83
N VAL A 765 14.24 -27.64 -36.77
CA VAL A 765 14.74 -27.99 -35.43
C VAL A 765 13.88 -29.05 -34.75
N ALA A 766 12.55 -29.01 -34.92
CA ALA A 766 11.65 -30.05 -34.42
C ALA A 766 11.98 -31.41 -35.06
N ALA A 767 12.07 -31.47 -36.40
CA ALA A 767 12.41 -32.67 -37.15
C ALA A 767 13.81 -33.21 -36.77
N ALA A 768 14.83 -32.33 -36.73
CA ALA A 768 16.20 -32.70 -36.36
C ALA A 768 16.34 -33.22 -34.93
N THR A 769 15.43 -32.86 -34.01
CA THR A 769 15.43 -33.31 -32.61
C THR A 769 14.35 -34.37 -32.30
N GLY A 770 13.69 -34.92 -33.32
CA GLY A 770 12.69 -35.98 -33.18
C GLY A 770 11.39 -35.54 -32.49
N GLN A 771 10.99 -34.28 -32.64
CA GLN A 771 9.72 -33.77 -32.14
C GLN A 771 8.62 -33.92 -33.21
N THR A 772 7.51 -34.57 -32.85
CA THR A 772 6.32 -34.63 -33.69
C THR A 772 5.55 -33.31 -33.58
N VAL A 773 5.25 -32.71 -34.74
CA VAL A 773 4.39 -31.53 -34.90
C VAL A 773 3.36 -31.80 -36.00
N THR A 774 2.16 -31.25 -35.88
CA THR A 774 1.09 -31.44 -36.88
C THR A 774 1.01 -30.17 -37.74
N GLU A 775 1.10 -30.32 -39.06
CA GLU A 775 1.09 -29.19 -40.01
C GLU A 775 -0.16 -29.20 -40.90
N TYR A 776 -0.72 -28.02 -41.12
CA TYR A 776 -1.85 -27.80 -42.02
C TYR A 776 -1.63 -26.56 -42.91
N GLU A 777 -1.55 -26.75 -44.22
CA GLU A 777 -1.56 -25.65 -45.20
C GLU A 777 -2.84 -24.80 -45.12
N ASP A 778 -3.97 -25.44 -44.78
CA ASP A 778 -5.21 -24.78 -44.42
C ASP A 778 -5.47 -24.87 -42.92
N ALA A 779 -5.24 -23.76 -42.22
CA ALA A 779 -5.45 -23.65 -40.78
C ALA A 779 -6.89 -23.97 -40.33
N ASN A 780 -7.89 -23.97 -41.22
CA ASN A 780 -9.24 -24.42 -40.88
C ASN A 780 -9.29 -25.87 -40.37
N LEU A 781 -8.30 -26.69 -40.74
CA LEU A 781 -8.16 -28.07 -40.29
C LEU A 781 -7.78 -28.21 -38.80
N VAL A 782 -7.30 -27.14 -38.14
CA VAL A 782 -7.01 -27.11 -36.68
C VAL A 782 -8.24 -27.52 -35.85
N ARG A 783 -9.46 -27.34 -36.37
CA ARG A 783 -10.71 -27.74 -35.71
C ARG A 783 -10.94 -29.26 -35.66
N LYS A 784 -10.08 -30.07 -36.32
CA LYS A 784 -10.03 -31.54 -36.13
C LYS A 784 -9.45 -31.89 -34.76
N ASP A 785 -8.33 -31.25 -34.42
CA ASP A 785 -7.62 -31.43 -33.15
C ASP A 785 -8.30 -30.67 -32.00
N PHE A 786 -8.80 -29.47 -32.29
CA PHE A 786 -9.45 -28.59 -31.31
C PHE A 786 -10.84 -28.12 -31.78
N PRO A 787 -11.90 -28.95 -31.67
CA PRO A 787 -13.24 -28.63 -32.17
C PRO A 787 -13.90 -27.36 -31.62
N ARG A 788 -13.37 -26.79 -30.53
CA ARG A 788 -13.85 -25.57 -29.87
C ARG A 788 -13.19 -24.28 -30.37
N VAL A 789 -12.25 -24.36 -31.34
CA VAL A 789 -11.59 -23.17 -31.92
C VAL A 789 -12.56 -22.37 -32.78
N GLN A 790 -13.01 -21.24 -32.25
CA GLN A 790 -13.89 -20.26 -32.91
C GLN A 790 -13.18 -19.36 -33.94
N ALA A 791 -11.84 -19.38 -33.98
CA ALA A 791 -11.05 -18.42 -34.75
C ALA A 791 -11.36 -18.44 -36.25
N ASP A 792 -11.41 -17.27 -36.89
CA ASP A 792 -11.25 -17.15 -38.33
C ASP A 792 -9.76 -17.27 -38.68
N VAL A 793 -9.44 -18.31 -39.44
CA VAL A 793 -8.08 -18.68 -39.86
C VAL A 793 -7.99 -18.79 -41.39
N THR A 794 -8.94 -18.18 -42.09
CA THR A 794 -9.03 -18.18 -43.55
C THR A 794 -7.75 -17.60 -44.17
N GLY A 795 -7.16 -18.33 -45.13
CA GLY A 795 -5.92 -17.93 -45.80
C GLY A 795 -4.63 -18.14 -44.98
N LEU A 796 -4.71 -18.67 -43.76
CA LEU A 796 -3.55 -19.00 -42.94
C LEU A 796 -3.13 -20.46 -43.09
N GLN A 797 -1.86 -20.74 -42.76
CA GLN A 797 -1.34 -22.07 -42.42
C GLN A 797 -1.23 -22.22 -40.89
N ALA A 798 -1.16 -23.45 -40.40
CA ALA A 798 -1.00 -23.77 -38.99
C ALA A 798 0.06 -24.85 -38.73
N MET A 799 0.82 -24.67 -37.66
CA MET A 799 1.71 -25.67 -37.05
C MET A 799 1.26 -25.88 -35.60
N ILE A 800 0.99 -27.12 -35.21
CA ILE A 800 0.48 -27.49 -33.90
C ILE A 800 1.55 -28.28 -33.14
N ASN A 801 1.78 -27.90 -31.89
CA ASN A 801 2.47 -28.73 -30.92
C ASN A 801 1.55 -29.03 -29.74
N HIS A 802 1.16 -30.30 -29.58
CA HIS A 802 0.31 -30.73 -28.47
C HIS A 802 1.05 -30.65 -27.12
N ARG A 803 2.40 -30.70 -27.14
CA ARG A 803 3.26 -30.61 -25.94
C ARG A 803 3.60 -29.16 -25.60
N GLY A 804 2.55 -28.39 -25.36
CA GLY A 804 2.60 -26.95 -25.09
C GLY A 804 1.29 -26.44 -24.52
N GLY A 805 1.23 -25.14 -24.24
CA GLY A 805 0.06 -24.50 -23.65
C GLY A 805 0.46 -23.29 -22.82
N TRP A 806 0.02 -23.25 -21.56
CA TRP A 806 0.30 -22.12 -20.68
C TRP A 806 0.53 -22.53 -19.23
N ALA A 807 1.08 -21.59 -18.45
CA ALA A 807 1.17 -21.74 -17.00
C ALA A 807 0.70 -20.47 -16.27
N ASP A 808 0.13 -20.62 -15.07
CA ASP A 808 -0.09 -19.51 -14.13
C ASP A 808 1.26 -18.93 -13.71
N ALA A 809 1.58 -17.77 -14.29
CA ALA A 809 2.87 -17.14 -14.10
C ALA A 809 2.99 -16.41 -12.77
N LYS A 810 1.87 -16.03 -12.14
CA LYS A 810 1.87 -15.47 -10.78
C LYS A 810 2.04 -16.59 -9.76
N GLY A 811 1.34 -17.71 -9.92
CA GLY A 811 1.46 -18.90 -9.09
C GLY A 811 2.89 -19.45 -9.08
N ALA A 812 3.45 -19.77 -10.25
CA ALA A 812 4.81 -20.31 -10.34
C ALA A 812 5.90 -19.38 -9.78
N ILE A 813 5.73 -18.05 -9.88
CA ILE A 813 6.64 -17.08 -9.25
C ILE A 813 6.43 -17.00 -7.73
N ALA A 814 5.21 -17.21 -7.22
CA ALA A 814 4.95 -17.29 -5.79
C ALA A 814 5.58 -18.57 -5.18
N GLN A 815 5.42 -19.72 -5.84
CA GLN A 815 6.10 -20.97 -5.46
C GLN A 815 7.62 -20.77 -5.43
N LEU A 816 8.20 -20.25 -6.51
CA LEU A 816 9.64 -19.98 -6.62
C LEU A 816 10.16 -19.03 -5.52
N ALA A 817 9.37 -18.02 -5.15
CA ALA A 817 9.72 -17.10 -4.05
C ALA A 817 9.58 -17.75 -2.65
N SER A 818 8.62 -18.67 -2.47
CA SER A 818 8.50 -19.48 -1.25
C SER A 818 9.73 -20.36 -1.07
N GLN A 819 10.12 -21.12 -2.11
CA GLN A 819 11.32 -21.96 -2.12
C GLN A 819 12.61 -21.18 -1.82
N CYS A 820 12.73 -19.93 -2.31
CA CYS A 820 13.85 -19.05 -1.94
C CYS A 820 13.83 -18.72 -0.44
N SER A 821 12.66 -18.36 0.09
CA SER A 821 12.48 -17.95 1.49
C SER A 821 12.71 -19.11 2.47
N GLU A 822 12.22 -20.30 2.13
CA GLU A 822 12.41 -21.56 2.87
C GLU A 822 13.89 -21.94 3.02
N LEU A 823 14.71 -21.61 2.01
CA LEU A 823 16.17 -21.83 2.02
C LEU A 823 16.96 -20.62 2.55
N GLY A 824 16.30 -19.61 3.13
CA GLY A 824 16.94 -18.49 3.82
C GLY A 824 17.40 -17.33 2.94
N VAL A 825 16.96 -17.25 1.67
CA VAL A 825 17.21 -16.08 0.82
C VAL A 825 16.54 -14.85 1.44
N GLN A 826 17.31 -13.78 1.64
CA GLN A 826 16.80 -12.55 2.24
C GLN A 826 16.15 -11.65 1.19
N PHE A 827 14.96 -11.11 1.47
CA PHE A 827 14.27 -10.18 0.58
C PHE A 827 14.24 -8.76 1.15
N ILE A 828 14.60 -7.78 0.32
CA ILE A 828 14.53 -6.35 0.64
C ILE A 828 13.66 -5.66 -0.41
N ALA A 829 12.56 -5.03 0.03
CA ALA A 829 11.54 -4.45 -0.83
C ALA A 829 11.29 -2.96 -0.54
N GLY A 830 10.37 -2.33 -1.30
CA GLY A 830 10.00 -0.93 -1.11
C GLY A 830 11.15 0.03 -1.44
N ALA A 831 11.19 1.19 -0.78
CA ALA A 831 12.26 2.17 -1.00
C ALA A 831 13.65 1.63 -0.62
N ARG A 832 13.75 0.78 0.40
CA ARG A 832 14.97 0.09 0.81
C ARG A 832 15.50 -0.88 -0.27
N GLY A 833 14.60 -1.52 -1.03
CA GLY A 833 14.95 -2.41 -2.15
C GLY A 833 14.99 -1.73 -3.52
N THR A 834 14.57 -0.46 -3.60
CA THR A 834 14.56 0.32 -4.84
C THR A 834 15.97 0.83 -5.14
N VAL A 835 16.74 0.04 -5.89
CA VAL A 835 18.08 0.42 -6.37
C VAL A 835 18.03 1.68 -7.23
N THR A 836 18.95 2.61 -6.96
CA THR A 836 19.11 3.88 -7.68
C THR A 836 20.35 3.88 -8.57
N SER A 837 21.47 3.32 -8.10
CA SER A 837 22.71 3.14 -8.87
C SER A 837 23.62 2.05 -8.27
N LEU A 838 24.70 1.69 -8.97
CA LEU A 838 25.74 0.80 -8.45
C LEU A 838 26.68 1.58 -7.50
N LYS A 839 27.15 0.92 -6.43
CA LYS A 839 28.21 1.43 -5.57
C LYS A 839 29.57 0.93 -6.02
N TYR A 840 30.51 1.86 -6.21
CA TYR A 840 31.88 1.57 -6.61
C TYR A 840 32.88 1.88 -5.49
N GLU A 841 33.93 1.06 -5.41
CA GLU A 841 35.20 1.39 -4.78
C GLU A 841 36.30 1.20 -5.82
N LYS A 842 36.94 2.31 -6.21
CA LYS A 842 37.78 2.38 -7.43
C LYS A 842 36.95 1.87 -8.63
N ASP A 843 37.48 0.92 -9.40
CA ASP A 843 36.87 0.37 -10.62
C ASP A 843 36.01 -0.90 -10.37
N ARG A 844 35.79 -1.27 -9.10
CA ARG A 844 35.01 -2.45 -8.69
C ARG A 844 33.66 -2.07 -8.10
N VAL A 845 32.63 -2.83 -8.42
CA VAL A 845 31.32 -2.78 -7.73
C VAL A 845 31.40 -3.54 -6.41
N VAL A 846 31.00 -2.87 -5.32
CA VAL A 846 30.99 -3.41 -3.95
C VAL A 846 29.59 -3.41 -3.32
N GLY A 847 28.57 -3.07 -4.10
CA GLY A 847 27.20 -2.97 -3.63
C GLY A 847 26.32 -2.05 -4.47
N LEU A 848 25.29 -1.52 -3.82
CA LEU A 848 24.18 -0.80 -4.44
C LEU A 848 23.80 0.42 -3.60
N GLU A 849 23.60 1.54 -4.29
CA GLU A 849 22.86 2.68 -3.75
C GLU A 849 21.36 2.45 -3.99
N VAL A 850 20.53 2.85 -3.02
CA VAL A 850 19.08 2.63 -3.03
C VAL A 850 18.33 3.94 -2.73
N LEU A 851 17.00 3.91 -2.79
CA LEU A 851 16.18 5.12 -2.61
C LEU A 851 16.13 5.60 -1.15
N GLU A 852 16.10 4.69 -0.17
CA GLU A 852 16.12 5.01 1.26
C GLU A 852 17.09 4.12 2.06
N GLY A 853 17.85 4.74 2.98
CA GLY A 853 18.81 4.09 3.87
C GLY A 853 20.25 3.98 3.32
N PRO A 854 21.19 3.40 4.09
CA PRO A 854 22.61 3.27 3.69
C PRO A 854 22.80 2.29 2.51
N PRO A 855 23.93 2.30 1.81
CA PRO A 855 24.16 1.37 0.70
C PRO A 855 24.04 -0.10 1.12
N VAL A 856 23.60 -0.97 0.20
CA VAL A 856 23.59 -2.43 0.42
C VAL A 856 24.86 -3.02 -0.19
N LEU A 857 25.74 -3.56 0.65
CA LEU A 857 27.04 -4.07 0.23
C LEU A 857 26.99 -5.55 -0.20
N GLY A 858 27.83 -5.90 -1.17
CA GLY A 858 27.96 -7.25 -1.71
C GLY A 858 29.31 -7.46 -2.40
N GLU A 859 29.89 -8.64 -2.22
CA GLU A 859 31.12 -9.08 -2.89
C GLU A 859 30.89 -9.18 -4.40
N THR A 860 29.66 -9.53 -4.80
CA THR A 860 29.23 -9.60 -6.20
C THR A 860 27.76 -9.18 -6.32
N VAL A 861 27.47 -8.33 -7.30
CA VAL A 861 26.14 -7.83 -7.65
C VAL A 861 25.64 -8.52 -8.92
N ILE A 862 24.44 -9.10 -8.88
CA ILE A 862 23.76 -9.71 -10.02
C ILE A 862 22.59 -8.82 -10.44
N LEU A 863 22.66 -8.23 -11.64
CA LEU A 863 21.57 -7.43 -12.21
C LEU A 863 20.58 -8.31 -12.98
N ALA A 864 19.48 -8.66 -12.32
CA ALA A 864 18.32 -9.35 -12.88
C ALA A 864 17.15 -8.39 -13.23
N THR A 865 17.45 -7.12 -13.43
CA THR A 865 16.50 -5.99 -13.49
C THR A 865 15.66 -5.88 -14.77
N GLY A 866 15.82 -6.78 -15.74
CA GLY A 866 15.04 -6.80 -16.98
C GLY A 866 14.97 -5.43 -17.66
N ALA A 867 13.75 -4.95 -17.91
CA ALA A 867 13.50 -3.67 -18.60
C ALA A 867 14.05 -2.43 -17.86
N TRP A 868 14.35 -2.51 -16.57
CA TRP A 868 14.94 -1.40 -15.79
C TRP A 868 16.47 -1.36 -15.89
N THR A 869 17.15 -2.38 -16.44
CA THR A 869 18.62 -2.51 -16.42
C THR A 869 19.35 -1.26 -16.96
N ASN A 870 18.82 -0.65 -18.03
CA ASN A 870 19.42 0.56 -18.61
C ASN A 870 19.34 1.82 -17.73
N ARG A 871 18.53 1.84 -16.68
CA ARG A 871 18.52 2.91 -15.67
C ARG A 871 19.72 2.83 -14.71
N ILE A 872 20.36 1.66 -14.60
CA ILE A 872 21.44 1.39 -13.63
C ILE A 872 22.80 1.33 -14.35
N VAL A 873 22.88 0.71 -15.53
CA VAL A 873 24.13 0.58 -16.32
C VAL A 873 23.86 0.93 -17.79
N PRO A 874 24.75 1.67 -18.48
CA PRO A 874 24.53 2.11 -19.86
C PRO A 874 24.76 1.00 -20.92
N VAL A 875 23.90 -0.02 -20.91
CA VAL A 875 23.96 -1.20 -21.80
C VAL A 875 23.04 -1.09 -23.04
N THR A 876 22.79 0.13 -23.54
CA THR A 876 21.86 0.38 -24.67
C THR A 876 22.24 -0.31 -25.98
N HIS A 877 23.50 -0.71 -26.15
CA HIS A 877 24.00 -1.50 -27.28
C HIS A 877 23.65 -2.99 -27.16
N ALA A 878 23.49 -3.51 -25.95
CA ALA A 878 23.23 -4.94 -25.68
C ALA A 878 21.76 -5.22 -25.33
N SER A 879 21.04 -4.26 -24.73
CA SER A 879 19.60 -4.42 -24.48
C SER A 879 18.86 -3.07 -24.47
N SER A 880 17.56 -3.08 -24.80
CA SER A 880 16.68 -1.90 -24.76
C SER A 880 15.24 -2.33 -24.41
N ALA A 881 14.52 -1.51 -23.65
CA ALA A 881 13.17 -1.86 -23.21
C ALA A 881 12.11 -1.69 -24.32
N SER A 882 11.02 -2.47 -24.23
CA SER A 882 9.77 -2.22 -24.97
C SER A 882 8.55 -2.64 -24.14
N GLY A 883 7.47 -1.86 -24.23
CA GLY A 883 6.16 -2.22 -23.70
C GLY A 883 5.35 -2.99 -24.74
N GLN A 884 4.80 -4.14 -24.38
CA GLN A 884 3.94 -4.96 -25.24
C GLN A 884 2.49 -4.91 -24.73
N PRO A 885 1.47 -4.75 -25.60
CA PRO A 885 0.10 -4.57 -25.15
C PRO A 885 -0.55 -5.88 -24.69
N VAL A 886 -1.30 -5.80 -23.59
CA VAL A 886 -2.05 -6.91 -22.96
C VAL A 886 -3.44 -6.44 -22.58
N GLY A 887 -4.47 -7.18 -23.01
CA GLY A 887 -5.88 -6.95 -22.70
C GLY A 887 -6.50 -8.15 -21.97
N PHE A 888 -7.43 -7.87 -21.06
CA PHE A 888 -8.16 -8.85 -20.26
C PHE A 888 -9.66 -8.59 -20.41
N VAL A 889 -10.43 -9.65 -20.64
CA VAL A 889 -11.87 -9.63 -20.85
C VAL A 889 -12.53 -10.50 -19.79
N GLN A 890 -13.53 -9.97 -19.08
CA GLN A 890 -14.35 -10.77 -18.18
C GLN A 890 -15.39 -11.55 -19.01
N ILE A 891 -15.46 -12.86 -18.78
CA ILE A 891 -16.46 -13.73 -19.38
C ILE A 891 -17.25 -14.46 -18.28
N THR A 892 -18.40 -15.04 -18.63
CA THR A 892 -19.21 -15.85 -17.70
C THR A 892 -18.68 -17.29 -17.57
N ASP A 893 -19.16 -18.02 -16.56
CA ASP A 893 -18.82 -19.43 -16.36
C ASP A 893 -19.28 -20.29 -17.57
N GLU A 894 -20.43 -19.98 -18.20
CA GLU A 894 -20.93 -20.65 -19.41
C GLU A 894 -20.15 -20.26 -20.68
N GLU A 895 -19.62 -19.04 -20.75
CA GLU A 895 -18.73 -18.59 -21.82
C GLU A 895 -17.37 -19.31 -21.73
N ALA A 896 -16.83 -19.46 -20.52
CA ALA A 896 -15.62 -20.24 -20.29
C ALA A 896 -15.84 -21.74 -20.55
N GLU A 897 -17.00 -22.30 -20.20
CA GLU A 897 -17.36 -23.70 -20.50
C GLU A 897 -17.57 -23.95 -22.00
N ARG A 898 -17.81 -22.92 -22.82
CA ARG A 898 -17.70 -23.03 -24.30
C ARG A 898 -16.24 -23.05 -24.77
N LEU A 899 -15.41 -22.16 -24.22
CA LEU A 899 -14.01 -21.96 -24.63
C LEU A 899 -12.99 -22.88 -23.93
N LYS A 900 -13.37 -23.71 -22.95
CA LYS A 900 -12.44 -24.68 -22.34
C LYS A 900 -11.86 -25.61 -23.40
N ASP A 901 -10.72 -26.22 -23.12
CA ASP A 901 -10.05 -27.16 -24.03
C ASP A 901 -9.66 -26.57 -25.41
N MET A 902 -9.82 -25.25 -25.62
CA MET A 902 -9.12 -24.54 -26.69
C MET A 902 -7.60 -24.52 -26.41
N PRO A 903 -6.75 -24.45 -27.43
CA PRO A 903 -5.32 -24.30 -27.25
C PRO A 903 -4.91 -22.84 -27.00
N VAL A 904 -3.66 -22.62 -26.60
CA VAL A 904 -3.02 -21.31 -26.77
C VAL A 904 -2.77 -21.11 -28.27
N MET A 905 -3.23 -19.99 -28.81
CA MET A 905 -3.08 -19.66 -30.23
C MET A 905 -2.26 -18.38 -30.40
N ILE A 906 -1.33 -18.37 -31.35
CA ILE A 906 -0.59 -17.17 -31.78
C ILE A 906 -0.61 -17.07 -33.30
N ASN A 907 -0.81 -15.86 -33.83
CA ASN A 907 -0.57 -15.54 -35.23
C ASN A 907 0.78 -14.82 -35.36
N PHE A 908 1.77 -15.46 -35.97
CA PHE A 908 3.12 -14.90 -36.16
C PHE A 908 3.16 -13.71 -37.13
N SER A 909 2.21 -13.60 -38.06
CA SER A 909 2.13 -12.45 -38.97
C SER A 909 1.78 -11.16 -38.21
N THR A 910 0.88 -11.23 -37.23
CA THR A 910 0.44 -10.06 -36.43
C THR A 910 1.15 -9.94 -35.08
N GLY A 911 1.72 -11.05 -34.60
CA GLY A 911 2.28 -11.23 -33.26
C GLY A 911 1.20 -11.43 -32.18
N VAL A 912 -0.09 -11.45 -32.51
CA VAL A 912 -1.17 -11.49 -31.52
C VAL A 912 -1.43 -12.92 -31.06
N PHE A 913 -1.61 -13.10 -29.74
CA PHE A 913 -1.83 -14.39 -29.12
C PHE A 913 -2.89 -14.35 -28.01
N ILE A 914 -3.62 -15.45 -27.87
CA ILE A 914 -4.68 -15.63 -26.89
C ILE A 914 -4.48 -16.91 -26.07
N PHE A 915 -4.98 -16.89 -24.83
CA PHE A 915 -4.99 -18.02 -23.93
C PHE A 915 -6.40 -18.63 -23.80
N PRO A 916 -6.50 -19.90 -23.41
CA PRO A 916 -7.73 -20.44 -22.83
C PRO A 916 -8.16 -19.62 -21.60
N PRO A 917 -9.46 -19.56 -21.26
CA PRO A 917 -9.93 -18.88 -20.06
C PRO A 917 -9.31 -19.46 -18.78
N THR A 918 -9.14 -18.60 -17.76
CA THR A 918 -8.75 -19.07 -16.42
C THR A 918 -9.85 -19.94 -15.81
N LYS A 919 -9.48 -21.05 -15.17
CA LYS A 919 -10.41 -21.94 -14.45
C LYS A 919 -10.94 -21.29 -13.17
N GLY A 920 -12.16 -21.69 -12.75
CA GLY A 920 -12.81 -21.22 -11.52
C GLY A 920 -13.81 -20.08 -11.74
N LYS A 921 -14.41 -19.59 -10.64
CA LYS A 921 -15.44 -18.54 -10.67
C LYS A 921 -14.88 -17.21 -11.17
N ASN A 922 -15.67 -16.49 -11.96
CA ASN A 922 -15.28 -15.24 -12.64
C ASN A 922 -14.12 -15.42 -13.65
N PRO A 923 -14.24 -16.34 -14.63
CA PRO A 923 -13.19 -16.63 -15.60
C PRO A 923 -12.80 -15.43 -16.47
N VAL A 924 -11.50 -15.25 -16.70
CA VAL A 924 -10.93 -14.16 -17.50
C VAL A 924 -10.29 -14.72 -18.76
N LEU A 925 -10.63 -14.12 -19.89
CA LEU A 925 -9.97 -14.34 -21.18
C LEU A 925 -8.86 -13.30 -21.36
N LYS A 926 -7.69 -13.72 -21.83
CA LYS A 926 -6.51 -12.85 -22.00
C LYS A 926 -5.99 -12.90 -23.42
N ILE A 927 -5.80 -11.71 -24.01
CA ILE A 927 -5.13 -11.50 -25.29
C ILE A 927 -3.92 -10.56 -25.13
N ALA A 928 -2.87 -10.77 -25.91
CA ALA A 928 -1.67 -9.94 -25.90
C ALA A 928 -0.97 -9.98 -27.27
N ARG A 929 0.01 -9.09 -27.49
CA ARG A 929 0.81 -9.08 -28.73
C ARG A 929 2.30 -9.20 -28.43
N HIS A 930 2.97 -10.15 -29.07
CA HIS A 930 4.42 -10.33 -29.09
C HIS A 930 4.96 -9.71 -30.39
N GLY A 931 5.20 -8.41 -30.33
CA GLY A 931 5.68 -7.63 -31.46
C GLY A 931 6.90 -6.79 -31.11
N TRP A 932 7.13 -5.76 -31.90
CA TRP A 932 8.17 -4.78 -31.62
C TRP A 932 7.79 -3.86 -30.44
N GLY A 933 6.51 -3.50 -30.33
CA GLY A 933 5.92 -2.83 -29.17
C GLY A 933 6.20 -1.34 -29.10
N TYR A 934 6.24 -0.81 -27.87
CA TYR A 934 6.20 0.63 -27.57
C TYR A 934 7.43 1.09 -26.78
N ALA A 935 8.03 2.21 -27.17
CA ALA A 935 9.20 2.80 -26.52
C ALA A 935 8.86 4.12 -25.82
N THR A 936 9.37 4.32 -24.61
CA THR A 936 9.33 5.59 -23.87
C THR A 936 10.60 6.40 -24.08
N GLU A 937 10.58 7.68 -23.68
CA GLU A 937 11.78 8.48 -23.45
C GLU A 937 11.97 8.75 -21.95
N VAL A 938 13.10 8.28 -21.42
CA VAL A 938 13.52 8.52 -20.04
C VAL A 938 14.89 9.19 -20.07
N PRO A 939 15.03 10.44 -19.61
CA PRO A 939 16.34 11.01 -19.36
C PRO A 939 16.96 10.30 -18.14
N VAL A 940 18.22 9.91 -18.28
CA VAL A 940 19.06 9.38 -17.22
C VAL A 940 20.36 10.16 -17.22
N ASP A 941 20.85 10.50 -16.03
CA ASP A 941 22.13 11.18 -15.89
C ASP A 941 23.26 10.28 -16.42
N GLY A 942 24.18 10.88 -17.18
CA GLY A 942 25.31 10.15 -17.74
C GLY A 942 26.32 9.75 -16.67
N ALA A 943 27.24 8.84 -17.02
CA ALA A 943 28.46 8.67 -16.23
C ALA A 943 29.15 10.04 -16.08
N ALA A 944 29.67 10.32 -14.88
CA ALA A 944 29.98 11.68 -14.40
C ALA A 944 31.04 12.46 -15.21
N SER A 945 31.66 11.85 -16.20
CA SER A 945 32.70 12.42 -17.07
C SER A 945 32.18 13.16 -18.32
N SER A 946 30.91 13.00 -18.72
CA SER A 946 30.47 13.44 -20.07
C SER A 946 29.48 14.61 -20.13
N GLY A 947 28.82 14.98 -19.03
CA GLY A 947 27.85 16.12 -18.96
C GLY A 947 26.55 15.98 -19.77
N SER A 948 26.50 15.12 -20.79
CA SER A 948 25.32 14.85 -21.62
C SER A 948 24.32 13.92 -20.93
N LYS A 949 23.05 14.35 -20.82
CA LYS A 949 21.96 13.46 -20.40
C LYS A 949 21.68 12.43 -21.49
N ARG A 950 21.67 11.14 -21.13
CA ARG A 950 21.33 10.05 -22.05
C ARG A 950 19.81 9.82 -22.00
N VAL A 951 19.17 9.73 -23.16
CA VAL A 951 17.78 9.27 -23.25
C VAL A 951 17.77 7.76 -23.50
N ILE A 952 16.93 7.02 -22.78
CA ILE A 952 16.69 5.59 -22.96
C ILE A 952 15.19 5.29 -23.08
N SER A 953 14.86 4.11 -23.60
CA SER A 953 13.54 3.51 -23.35
C SER A 953 13.60 2.69 -22.05
N ALA A 954 12.68 2.96 -21.13
CA ALA A 954 12.51 2.21 -19.88
C ALA A 954 11.14 2.46 -19.23
N PRO A 955 10.57 1.47 -18.50
CA PRO A 955 9.45 1.69 -17.59
C PRO A 955 9.77 2.75 -16.51
N LYS A 956 8.74 3.28 -15.84
CA LYS A 956 8.91 4.09 -14.62
C LYS A 956 9.63 3.27 -13.54
N ARG A 957 10.59 3.87 -12.84
CA ARG A 957 11.17 3.27 -11.62
C ARG A 957 10.16 3.42 -10.48
N ASP A 958 9.69 4.65 -10.28
CA ASP A 958 8.96 5.07 -9.09
C ASP A 958 7.45 4.83 -9.29
N GLY A 959 6.97 3.65 -8.85
CA GLY A 959 5.58 3.20 -8.98
C GLY A 959 5.41 1.93 -9.84
N SER A 960 4.19 1.36 -9.81
CA SER A 960 3.85 0.14 -10.57
C SER A 960 3.38 0.47 -11.98
N ASN A 961 4.09 -0.04 -12.99
CA ASN A 961 3.77 0.13 -14.41
C ASN A 961 2.55 -0.69 -14.86
N ALA A 962 1.93 -1.46 -13.97
CA ALA A 962 0.68 -2.18 -14.21
C ALA A 962 -0.58 -1.39 -13.81
N ALA A 963 -0.43 -0.22 -13.17
CA ALA A 963 -1.53 0.50 -12.51
C ALA A 963 -2.35 1.44 -13.43
N SER A 964 -1.78 1.89 -14.57
CA SER A 964 -2.37 2.98 -15.38
C SER A 964 -3.66 2.62 -16.14
N GLY A 965 -3.92 1.33 -16.38
CA GLY A 965 -5.06 0.90 -17.21
C GLY A 965 -5.00 1.34 -18.69
N TYR A 966 -3.86 1.89 -19.12
CA TYR A 966 -3.69 2.55 -20.40
C TYR A 966 -3.09 1.62 -21.46
N LEU A 967 -3.63 1.73 -22.68
CA LEU A 967 -3.02 1.32 -23.94
C LEU A 967 -3.14 2.48 -24.92
N PRO A 968 -2.14 2.73 -25.77
CA PRO A 968 -2.30 3.56 -26.96
C PRO A 968 -3.38 3.01 -27.90
N ASP A 969 -3.99 3.88 -28.70
CA ASP A 969 -5.18 3.55 -29.46
C ASP A 969 -4.88 2.47 -30.55
N ASP A 970 -3.74 2.58 -31.23
CA ASP A 970 -3.21 1.56 -32.17
C ASP A 970 -2.86 0.22 -31.50
N ALA A 971 -2.59 0.24 -30.20
CA ALA A 971 -2.37 -0.95 -29.38
C ALA A 971 -3.69 -1.62 -28.96
N ASP A 972 -4.73 -0.83 -28.70
CA ASP A 972 -6.07 -1.36 -28.41
C ASP A 972 -6.70 -1.96 -29.69
N ASP A 973 -6.67 -1.22 -30.80
CA ASP A 973 -7.12 -1.67 -32.12
C ASP A 973 -6.44 -2.99 -32.55
N GLY A 974 -5.13 -3.10 -32.35
CA GLY A 974 -4.38 -4.32 -32.64
C GLY A 974 -4.75 -5.53 -31.77
N LEU A 975 -5.26 -5.31 -30.55
CA LEU A 975 -5.83 -6.39 -29.72
C LEU A 975 -7.31 -6.65 -30.05
N ARG A 976 -8.09 -5.63 -30.42
CA ARG A 976 -9.49 -5.75 -30.87
C ARG A 976 -9.58 -6.59 -32.14
N GLU A 977 -8.72 -6.32 -33.12
CA GLU A 977 -8.63 -7.13 -34.34
C GLU A 977 -8.16 -8.56 -34.05
N GLY A 978 -7.26 -8.73 -33.06
CA GLY A 978 -6.89 -10.04 -32.54
C GLY A 978 -8.05 -10.83 -31.93
N LEU A 979 -8.98 -10.16 -31.22
CA LEU A 979 -10.20 -10.79 -30.72
C LEU A 979 -11.16 -11.13 -31.87
N ARG A 980 -11.35 -10.23 -32.86
CA ARG A 980 -12.15 -10.49 -34.07
C ARG A 980 -11.64 -11.71 -34.84
N GLN A 981 -10.33 -11.88 -34.93
CA GLN A 981 -9.72 -13.05 -35.56
C GLN A 981 -9.84 -14.32 -34.69
N LEU A 982 -9.44 -14.28 -33.41
CA LEU A 982 -9.22 -15.50 -32.63
C LEU A 982 -10.46 -16.00 -31.87
N VAL A 983 -11.37 -15.09 -31.48
CA VAL A 983 -12.54 -15.34 -30.62
C VAL A 983 -13.67 -14.32 -30.91
N PRO A 984 -14.30 -14.36 -32.11
CA PRO A 984 -15.13 -13.25 -32.61
C PRO A 984 -16.25 -12.79 -31.66
N GLU A 985 -16.82 -13.72 -30.89
CA GLU A 985 -17.85 -13.49 -29.87
C GLU A 985 -17.49 -12.42 -28.81
N PHE A 986 -16.19 -12.19 -28.59
CA PHE A 986 -15.67 -11.27 -27.56
C PHE A 986 -15.04 -9.99 -28.12
N ALA A 987 -15.03 -9.81 -29.45
CA ALA A 987 -14.40 -8.71 -30.18
C ALA A 987 -14.63 -7.32 -29.58
N GLU A 988 -15.89 -7.01 -29.25
CA GLU A 988 -16.32 -5.70 -28.73
C GLU A 988 -16.64 -5.73 -27.22
N ARG A 989 -16.29 -6.80 -26.51
CA ARG A 989 -16.52 -6.92 -25.05
C ARG A 989 -15.64 -5.91 -24.30
N PRO A 990 -16.15 -5.17 -23.30
CA PRO A 990 -15.33 -4.21 -22.54
C PRO A 990 -14.11 -4.86 -21.88
N TRP A 991 -12.97 -4.15 -21.87
CA TRP A 991 -11.79 -4.59 -21.14
C TRP A 991 -12.04 -4.53 -19.63
N SER A 992 -11.86 -5.64 -18.92
CA SER A 992 -11.82 -5.64 -17.45
C SER A 992 -10.49 -5.08 -16.93
N ARG A 993 -9.42 -5.22 -17.72
CA ARG A 993 -8.10 -4.60 -17.51
C ARG A 993 -7.35 -4.52 -18.84
N ARG A 994 -6.47 -3.54 -19.00
CA ARG A 994 -5.45 -3.50 -20.07
C ARG A 994 -4.17 -2.83 -19.57
N ARG A 995 -3.01 -3.17 -20.11
CA ARG A 995 -1.69 -2.61 -19.74
C ARG A 995 -0.64 -2.82 -20.82
N LEU A 996 0.41 -2.00 -20.82
CA LEU A 996 1.70 -2.40 -21.38
C LEU A 996 2.47 -3.31 -20.40
N CYS A 997 3.08 -4.36 -20.92
CA CYS A 997 3.97 -5.27 -20.19
C CYS A 997 5.40 -5.10 -20.71
N TRP A 998 6.36 -4.85 -19.82
CA TRP A 998 7.70 -4.41 -20.21
C TRP A 998 8.70 -5.56 -20.42
N TYR A 999 9.27 -5.65 -21.62
CA TYR A 999 10.33 -6.58 -22.02
C TYR A 999 11.70 -5.89 -22.01
N SER A 1000 12.75 -6.70 -21.90
CA SER A 1000 14.15 -6.34 -22.12
C SER A 1000 14.58 -7.02 -23.42
N ASP A 1001 14.55 -6.29 -24.53
CA ASP A 1001 14.89 -6.82 -25.85
C ASP A 1001 16.41 -6.80 -26.03
N THR A 1002 16.95 -7.76 -26.77
CA THR A 1002 18.38 -7.86 -27.15
C THR A 1002 18.47 -7.98 -28.69
N PRO A 1003 19.62 -7.67 -29.32
CA PRO A 1003 19.73 -7.57 -30.78
C PRO A 1003 19.23 -8.81 -31.53
N GLU A 1004 19.60 -10.03 -31.12
CA GLU A 1004 19.12 -11.31 -31.68
C GLU A 1004 18.04 -12.01 -30.85
N GLY A 1005 17.55 -11.37 -29.79
CA GLY A 1005 16.67 -12.03 -28.81
C GLY A 1005 17.38 -12.98 -27.84
N ASP A 1006 18.71 -13.07 -27.86
CA ASP A 1006 19.48 -13.88 -26.91
C ASP A 1006 19.48 -13.33 -25.47
N PHE A 1007 19.58 -14.20 -24.47
CA PHE A 1007 19.77 -13.81 -23.07
C PHE A 1007 21.15 -13.19 -22.79
N ILE A 1008 21.27 -12.46 -21.68
CA ILE A 1008 22.55 -11.97 -21.16
C ILE A 1008 22.81 -12.63 -19.80
N MET A 1009 23.85 -13.45 -19.71
CA MET A 1009 24.25 -14.26 -18.54
C MET A 1009 25.78 -14.22 -18.37
N ASP A 1010 26.32 -13.07 -17.99
CA ASP A 1010 27.77 -12.82 -18.08
C ASP A 1010 28.25 -11.76 -17.08
N TYR A 1011 29.55 -11.78 -16.76
CA TYR A 1011 30.22 -10.69 -16.04
C TYR A 1011 30.38 -9.46 -16.94
N HIS A 1012 30.41 -8.26 -16.35
CA HIS A 1012 30.79 -7.08 -17.13
C HIS A 1012 32.27 -7.21 -17.56
N PRO A 1013 32.63 -6.93 -18.83
CA PRO A 1013 33.99 -7.15 -19.32
C PRO A 1013 35.03 -6.30 -18.55
N SER A 1014 34.66 -5.05 -18.22
CA SER A 1014 35.54 -4.04 -17.64
C SER A 1014 35.15 -3.52 -16.23
N ILE A 1015 34.18 -4.14 -15.55
CA ILE A 1015 33.76 -3.75 -14.19
C ILE A 1015 33.76 -4.99 -13.31
N ASP A 1016 34.64 -5.02 -12.30
CA ASP A 1016 34.73 -6.16 -11.38
C ASP A 1016 33.54 -6.18 -10.40
N GLY A 1017 33.20 -7.36 -9.88
CA GLY A 1017 32.09 -7.56 -8.95
C GLY A 1017 30.68 -7.44 -9.57
N LEU A 1018 30.54 -7.31 -10.89
CA LEU A 1018 29.26 -7.10 -11.57
C LEU A 1018 28.93 -8.21 -12.57
N PHE A 1019 27.77 -8.85 -12.40
CA PHE A 1019 27.23 -9.89 -13.29
C PHE A 1019 25.80 -9.54 -13.75
N PHE A 1020 25.42 -9.99 -14.95
CA PHE A 1020 24.14 -9.73 -15.58
C PHE A 1020 23.34 -11.03 -15.73
N ALA A 1021 22.05 -10.99 -15.39
CA ALA A 1021 21.10 -12.08 -15.57
C ALA A 1021 19.80 -11.53 -16.17
N THR A 1022 19.84 -11.14 -17.44
CA THR A 1022 18.82 -10.26 -18.06
C THR A 1022 18.65 -10.56 -19.56
N GLY A 1023 18.02 -9.63 -20.31
CA GLY A 1023 17.87 -9.77 -21.77
C GLY A 1023 16.81 -10.80 -22.20
N GLY A 1024 15.81 -11.08 -21.35
CA GLY A 1024 14.85 -12.17 -21.57
C GLY A 1024 13.91 -12.07 -22.79
N ALA A 1025 14.05 -11.03 -23.62
CA ALA A 1025 13.53 -10.84 -24.99
C ALA A 1025 12.05 -11.18 -25.27
N GLY A 1026 11.22 -11.27 -24.22
CA GLY A 1026 9.81 -11.65 -24.27
C GLY A 1026 9.53 -13.16 -24.13
N HIS A 1027 10.56 -14.01 -24.10
CA HIS A 1027 10.38 -15.47 -24.11
C HIS A 1027 10.91 -16.20 -22.86
N ALA A 1028 11.69 -15.55 -22.00
CA ALA A 1028 12.41 -16.18 -20.89
C ALA A 1028 11.55 -16.91 -19.83
N PHE A 1029 10.31 -16.47 -19.58
CA PHE A 1029 9.50 -17.03 -18.48
C PHE A 1029 9.34 -18.56 -18.56
N LYS A 1030 9.17 -19.13 -19.76
CA LYS A 1030 8.91 -20.57 -19.90
C LYS A 1030 10.08 -21.47 -19.52
N PHE A 1031 11.26 -20.90 -19.28
CA PHE A 1031 12.42 -21.64 -18.78
C PHE A 1031 12.52 -21.64 -17.25
N LEU A 1032 11.56 -21.05 -16.52
CA LEU A 1032 11.56 -20.92 -15.05
C LEU A 1032 12.12 -22.14 -14.29
N PRO A 1033 11.72 -23.40 -14.59
CA PRO A 1033 12.21 -24.57 -13.84
C PRO A 1033 13.70 -24.90 -14.04
N VAL A 1034 14.36 -24.35 -15.05
CA VAL A 1034 15.78 -24.63 -15.38
C VAL A 1034 16.63 -23.36 -15.51
N LEU A 1035 16.04 -22.18 -15.59
CA LEU A 1035 16.72 -20.91 -15.86
C LEU A 1035 17.85 -20.63 -14.84
N GLY A 1036 17.60 -20.91 -13.56
CA GLY A 1036 18.56 -20.71 -12.47
C GLY A 1036 19.86 -21.52 -12.64
N LYS A 1037 19.75 -22.79 -13.07
CA LYS A 1037 20.87 -23.68 -13.40
C LYS A 1037 21.77 -23.04 -14.45
N TYR A 1038 21.19 -22.62 -15.57
CA TYR A 1038 21.93 -22.01 -16.68
C TYR A 1038 22.60 -20.68 -16.31
N ILE A 1039 21.93 -19.82 -15.55
CA ILE A 1039 22.54 -18.58 -15.03
C ILE A 1039 23.71 -18.91 -14.09
N SER A 1040 23.52 -19.85 -13.17
CA SER A 1040 24.52 -20.25 -12.19
C SER A 1040 25.72 -20.98 -12.80
N ASP A 1041 25.51 -21.74 -13.88
CA ASP A 1041 26.58 -22.34 -14.68
C ASP A 1041 27.42 -21.27 -15.39
N CYS A 1042 26.81 -20.17 -15.85
CA CYS A 1042 27.56 -19.04 -16.38
C CYS A 1042 28.30 -18.27 -15.27
N PHE A 1043 27.64 -18.01 -14.14
CA PHE A 1043 28.19 -17.31 -12.96
C PHE A 1043 29.39 -18.01 -12.33
N GLU A 1044 29.37 -19.34 -12.23
CA GLU A 1044 30.49 -20.16 -11.74
C GLU A 1044 31.53 -20.53 -12.82
N GLU A 1045 31.38 -19.99 -14.05
CA GLU A 1045 32.19 -20.26 -15.25
C GLU A 1045 32.22 -21.75 -15.69
N LYS A 1046 31.19 -22.52 -15.31
CA LYS A 1046 31.01 -23.95 -15.64
C LYS A 1046 30.32 -24.20 -16.98
N ALA A 1047 29.55 -23.24 -17.48
CA ALA A 1047 28.83 -23.37 -18.74
C ALA A 1047 29.79 -23.52 -19.95
N PRO A 1048 29.43 -24.33 -20.96
CA PRO A 1048 30.23 -24.51 -22.18
C PRO A 1048 30.59 -23.18 -22.85
N GLN A 1049 31.77 -23.14 -23.49
CA GLN A 1049 32.31 -21.90 -24.05
C GLN A 1049 31.38 -21.28 -25.09
N ASP A 1050 30.78 -22.08 -25.97
CA ASP A 1050 29.84 -21.60 -27.00
C ASP A 1050 28.57 -21.01 -26.39
N LEU A 1051 28.11 -21.55 -25.26
CA LEU A 1051 26.93 -21.09 -24.55
C LEU A 1051 27.19 -19.77 -23.81
N ARG A 1052 28.34 -19.67 -23.12
CA ARG A 1052 28.81 -18.39 -22.54
C ARG A 1052 29.05 -17.36 -23.63
N HIS A 1053 29.58 -17.73 -24.79
CA HIS A 1053 29.74 -16.84 -25.93
C HIS A 1053 28.39 -16.38 -26.51
N LYS A 1054 27.37 -17.25 -26.58
CA LYS A 1054 26.01 -16.90 -27.02
C LYS A 1054 25.34 -15.88 -26.10
N TRP A 1055 25.48 -16.04 -24.77
CA TRP A 1055 24.86 -15.17 -23.76
C TRP A 1055 25.79 -14.08 -23.17
N ARG A 1056 26.94 -13.82 -23.81
CA ARG A 1056 27.91 -12.82 -23.36
C ARG A 1056 27.35 -11.40 -23.36
N LEU A 1057 27.81 -10.55 -22.44
CA LEU A 1057 27.57 -9.11 -22.56
C LEU A 1057 28.45 -8.56 -23.68
N ARG A 1058 27.85 -8.27 -24.82
CA ARG A 1058 28.55 -7.71 -25.98
C ARG A 1058 29.12 -6.33 -25.67
N GLU A 1059 30.35 -6.08 -26.13
CA GLU A 1059 30.95 -4.75 -26.08
C GLU A 1059 30.23 -3.76 -27.02
N SER A 1060 30.41 -2.46 -26.76
CA SER A 1060 29.85 -1.40 -27.58
C SER A 1060 30.65 -1.22 -28.87
N ASP A 1061 30.23 -1.91 -29.94
CA ASP A 1061 30.75 -1.66 -31.29
C ASP A 1061 30.70 -0.16 -31.64
N ARG A 1062 31.81 0.38 -32.14
CA ARG A 1062 31.96 1.83 -32.42
C ARG A 1062 31.19 2.32 -33.66
N LYS A 1063 30.30 1.49 -34.20
CA LYS A 1063 29.37 1.82 -35.30
C LYS A 1063 27.95 1.78 -34.74
N GLY A 1064 27.33 2.95 -34.59
CA GLY A 1064 26.01 3.08 -33.99
C GLY A 1064 24.87 2.66 -34.93
N GLU A 1065 24.71 1.36 -35.16
CA GLU A 1065 23.60 0.79 -35.94
C GLU A 1065 22.58 0.12 -35.00
N GLU A 1066 21.35 0.66 -34.93
CA GLU A 1066 20.28 0.18 -34.05
C GLU A 1066 19.59 -1.11 -34.56
N PHE A 1067 20.32 -2.22 -34.64
CA PHE A 1067 19.73 -3.51 -35.04
C PHE A 1067 19.08 -4.26 -33.87
N LYS A 1068 17.84 -3.88 -33.52
CA LYS A 1068 16.87 -4.83 -32.96
C LYS A 1068 16.41 -5.78 -34.08
N MET A 1069 17.21 -6.81 -34.39
CA MET A 1069 16.86 -7.84 -35.39
C MET A 1069 15.86 -8.87 -34.84
N GLY A 1070 15.92 -9.13 -33.53
CA GLY A 1070 15.16 -10.19 -32.85
C GLY A 1070 15.60 -11.60 -33.27
N ASP A 1071 14.91 -12.60 -32.74
CA ASP A 1071 15.08 -14.01 -33.14
C ASP A 1071 14.29 -14.36 -34.41
N GLY A 1072 13.39 -13.47 -34.86
CA GLY A 1072 12.42 -13.68 -35.93
C GLY A 1072 10.99 -13.96 -35.46
N SER A 1073 10.73 -14.11 -34.14
CA SER A 1073 9.41 -14.51 -33.62
C SER A 1073 8.35 -13.40 -33.54
N ARG A 1074 8.69 -12.15 -33.89
CA ARG A 1074 7.87 -10.96 -33.63
C ARG A 1074 7.06 -10.54 -34.85
N GLY A 1075 5.76 -10.33 -34.68
CA GLY A 1075 4.83 -9.94 -35.75
C GLY A 1075 4.24 -8.54 -35.63
N GLY A 1076 3.58 -8.11 -36.72
CA GLY A 1076 2.88 -6.83 -36.84
C GLY A 1076 3.80 -5.59 -36.93
N PRO A 1077 3.25 -4.36 -36.79
CA PRO A 1077 3.98 -3.12 -37.01
C PRO A 1077 5.23 -2.92 -36.12
N PRO A 1078 6.21 -2.12 -36.60
CA PRO A 1078 7.51 -1.88 -35.96
C PRO A 1078 7.43 -1.14 -34.63
N LEU A 1079 8.57 -1.00 -33.95
CA LEU A 1079 8.70 -0.36 -32.63
C LEU A 1079 8.20 1.09 -32.70
N ARG A 1080 7.08 1.40 -32.06
CA ARG A 1080 6.54 2.77 -32.02
C ARG A 1080 7.04 3.51 -30.78
N LYS A 1081 7.59 4.71 -31.00
CA LYS A 1081 7.90 5.66 -29.92
C LYS A 1081 6.60 6.32 -29.45
N LEU A 1082 6.37 6.35 -28.14
CA LEU A 1082 5.24 7.05 -27.54
C LEU A 1082 5.49 8.56 -27.55
N THR A 1083 4.45 9.33 -27.82
CA THR A 1083 4.46 10.79 -27.62
C THR A 1083 4.47 11.11 -26.12
N PRO A 1084 4.93 12.31 -25.71
CA PRO A 1084 4.89 12.74 -24.31
C PRO A 1084 3.50 12.67 -23.68
N ALA A 1085 2.44 12.92 -24.47
CA ALA A 1085 1.05 12.86 -24.02
C ALA A 1085 0.53 11.43 -23.81
N GLU A 1086 1.05 10.44 -24.54
CA GLU A 1086 0.75 9.02 -24.29
C GLU A 1086 1.57 8.49 -23.12
N GLN A 1087 2.86 8.85 -23.05
CA GLN A 1087 3.74 8.46 -21.96
C GLN A 1087 3.32 9.05 -20.60
N ALA A 1088 2.62 10.19 -20.59
CA ALA A 1088 2.02 10.76 -19.38
C ALA A 1088 0.73 10.05 -18.92
N LYS A 1089 0.14 9.18 -19.74
CA LYS A 1089 -1.01 8.32 -19.38
C LYS A 1089 -0.58 6.94 -18.86
N LEU A 1090 0.65 6.51 -19.18
CA LEU A 1090 1.36 5.47 -18.42
C LEU A 1090 1.74 6.00 -17.04
#